data_AF-A0A8T5BD45-F1
#
_entry.id   AF-A0A8T5BD45-F1
#
_cell.length_a   1.000
_cell.length_b   1.000
_cell.length_c   1.000
_cell.angle_alpha   90.00
_cell.angle_beta   90.00
_cell.angle_gamma   90.00
#
_symmetry.space_group_name_H-M   'P 1'
#
loop_
_entity.id
_entity.type
_entity.pdbx_description
1 polymer ?
#
loop_
_entity_poly.entity_id
_entity_poly.type
_entity_poly.pdbx_seq_one_letter_code
_entity_poly.pdbx_strand_id
1 'polypeptide(L)'
;MPTLFRSKIEERRVIAIALLATVLILLAGYAFYLKITPVYPRRDIVGVIRIEGYIEEPSVVKRYLDVIGQAIFNDSIKAVVVVIDSGGGYADYIEQIYLDLLVLKERKPLVASVVSALSGGYYIAVSADHIFVHPTSMVGNVGVKASMPPILVPSEVSIETGAYKWTGFSQLLFPFNLSRALDNFLSAIERNRGDKLKIPQDHLKRALIYLGIEALELGLVDEVGSLQSAIKMAAQRANLTRYEVVEIKPGTTQDSLFQTEFRNYTLMNASMLTMDMLNVLHPPPAIHYIYLPPEAILSSSQFAFSTQFNATLSTSGGNVVIDVSHGNQVSWWVLDKLIFELAKMNVSVSFAYSWSDASSRLGNASALIVASPTIPYSAGEVDAIKKFVGKGGLLLLFFDPAWEYIGLEGLRSEIIAPINSLSTGFGLSLAKGYLYNEAEYFGIYRNIYIRNFGNHALTQGLNSLVLFTAAGIYSADKGIAWTSSETYSSVAERADEYAVVAAARWGNGTVIAVGDLTFLMEPYCYVEDNYKFLVNIASLIANVSIQIPEKEEAVEGKITRPDLPVGTEKIFREQVDGNEFTFRWLKNSEREIIIERANQTIHYYLTEDGALEKWVSDGRECVYEEPIPEPPYPLTRDKSWSHRGNFTLTVEGTVYYGEIIEENHVKTFENIVAEDGNTYFCAKIEYNREEITLVDEVLMKVNVTGNYWIASEAGTVKQEFLIRYYMDDVFVGLERDVMILISIRK
;
A
#
# COMPACT_ATOMS: atom_id res chain seq x y z
N MET A 1 -109.25 21.31 20.11
CA MET A 1 -108.04 20.70 19.51
C MET A 1 -107.57 19.47 20.31
N PRO A 2 -108.05 18.25 19.99
CA PRO A 2 -107.38 17.04 20.50
C PRO A 2 -107.15 15.94 19.43
N THR A 3 -107.09 16.28 18.13
CA THR A 3 -106.99 15.28 17.04
C THR A 3 -105.62 15.16 16.38
N LEU A 4 -104.68 16.08 16.64
CA LEU A 4 -103.36 16.11 15.98
C LEU A 4 -102.24 15.33 16.69
N PHE A 5 -102.45 14.87 17.93
CA PHE A 5 -101.44 14.12 18.69
C PHE A 5 -101.55 12.59 18.55
N ARG A 6 -102.70 12.06 18.11
CA ARG A 6 -102.91 10.60 18.01
C ARG A 6 -102.36 9.99 16.71
N SER A 7 -102.28 10.75 15.60
CA SER A 7 -101.79 10.21 14.32
C SER A 7 -100.25 10.05 14.26
N LYS A 8 -99.49 10.94 14.93
CA LYS A 8 -98.02 10.86 14.96
C LYS A 8 -97.48 9.66 15.76
N ILE A 9 -98.26 9.08 16.68
CA ILE A 9 -97.85 7.91 17.46
C ILE A 9 -98.09 6.62 16.68
N GLU A 10 -99.18 6.53 15.90
CA GLU A 10 -99.46 5.42 15.00
C GLU A 10 -98.43 5.35 13.85
N GLU A 11 -98.10 6.48 13.21
CA GLU A 11 -97.05 6.53 12.16
C GLU A 11 -95.67 6.09 12.69
N ARG A 12 -95.28 6.53 13.89
CA ARG A 12 -94.00 6.15 14.50
C ARG A 12 -93.95 4.66 14.88
N ARG A 13 -95.08 4.06 15.25
CA ARG A 13 -95.18 2.62 15.51
C ARG A 13 -95.04 1.79 14.23
N VAL A 14 -95.68 2.22 13.14
CA VAL A 14 -95.57 1.53 11.84
C VAL A 14 -94.14 1.60 11.31
N ILE A 15 -93.48 2.76 11.41
CA ILE A 15 -92.07 2.92 11.01
C ILE A 15 -91.15 2.07 11.89
N ALA A 16 -91.37 2.03 13.21
CA ALA A 16 -90.57 1.21 14.12
C ALA A 16 -90.74 -0.30 13.85
N ILE A 17 -91.95 -0.77 13.55
CA ILE A 17 -92.23 -2.17 13.20
C ILE A 17 -91.61 -2.51 11.84
N ALA A 18 -91.70 -1.60 10.85
CA ALA A 18 -91.07 -1.78 9.55
C ALA A 18 -89.53 -1.85 9.64
N LEU A 19 -88.92 -1.00 10.48
CA LEU A 19 -87.48 -1.03 10.78
C LEU A 19 -87.07 -2.31 11.50
N LEU A 20 -87.86 -2.76 12.49
CA LEU A 20 -87.59 -4.01 13.20
C LEU A 20 -87.70 -5.22 12.25
N ALA A 21 -88.70 -5.24 11.37
CA ALA A 21 -88.88 -6.29 10.38
C ALA A 21 -87.73 -6.29 9.36
N THR A 22 -87.27 -5.13 8.89
CA THR A 22 -86.10 -5.04 8.00
C THR A 22 -84.83 -5.50 8.68
N VAL A 23 -84.60 -5.12 9.95
CA VAL A 23 -83.45 -5.61 10.73
C VAL A 23 -83.52 -7.13 10.91
N LEU A 24 -84.70 -7.69 11.20
CA LEU A 24 -84.88 -9.14 11.34
C LEU A 24 -84.69 -9.88 10.01
N ILE A 25 -85.14 -9.32 8.89
CA ILE A 25 -84.91 -9.88 7.54
C ILE A 25 -83.42 -9.81 7.17
N LEU A 26 -82.74 -8.71 7.50
CA LEU A 26 -81.29 -8.57 7.28
C LEU A 26 -80.50 -9.53 8.17
N LEU A 27 -80.89 -9.73 9.43
CA LEU A 27 -80.26 -10.70 10.33
C LEU A 27 -80.51 -12.14 9.88
N ALA A 28 -81.73 -12.46 9.44
CA ALA A 28 -82.06 -13.77 8.89
C ALA A 28 -81.30 -14.03 7.57
N GLY A 29 -81.21 -13.01 6.70
CA GLY A 29 -80.41 -13.06 5.49
C GLY A 29 -78.91 -13.22 5.76
N TYR A 30 -78.39 -12.55 6.79
CA TYR A 30 -77.00 -12.69 7.23
C TYR A 30 -76.72 -14.06 7.84
N ALA A 31 -77.64 -14.58 8.66
CA ALA A 31 -77.53 -15.93 9.22
C ALA A 31 -77.63 -17.01 8.12
N PHE A 32 -78.47 -16.81 7.11
CA PHE A 32 -78.58 -17.69 5.94
C PHE A 32 -77.33 -17.61 5.05
N TYR A 33 -76.77 -16.41 4.85
CA TYR A 33 -75.50 -16.19 4.17
C TYR A 33 -74.35 -16.92 4.89
N LEU A 34 -74.26 -16.86 6.21
CA LEU A 34 -73.27 -17.60 7.01
C LEU A 34 -73.46 -19.12 6.96
N LYS A 35 -74.69 -19.61 6.74
CA LYS A 35 -74.98 -21.04 6.59
C LYS A 35 -74.67 -21.60 5.20
N ILE A 36 -74.65 -20.76 4.17
CA ILE A 36 -74.53 -21.16 2.76
C ILE A 36 -73.18 -20.78 2.17
N THR A 37 -72.47 -19.82 2.77
CA THR A 37 -71.05 -19.63 2.45
C THR A 37 -70.27 -20.85 2.96
N PRO A 38 -69.66 -21.65 2.07
CA PRO A 38 -68.81 -22.74 2.52
C PRO A 38 -67.65 -22.14 3.32
N VAL A 39 -67.52 -22.54 4.59
CA VAL A 39 -66.27 -22.36 5.32
C VAL A 39 -65.25 -23.22 4.58
N TYR A 40 -64.50 -22.62 3.66
CA TYR A 40 -63.36 -23.30 3.06
C TYR A 40 -62.42 -23.68 4.21
N PRO A 41 -62.16 -24.96 4.47
CA PRO A 41 -61.18 -25.34 5.48
C PRO A 41 -59.86 -24.65 5.13
N ARG A 42 -59.21 -24.00 6.11
CA ARG A 42 -57.83 -23.55 5.94
C ARG A 42 -57.05 -24.77 5.45
N ARG A 43 -56.54 -24.72 4.23
CA ARG A 43 -55.81 -25.85 3.65
C ARG A 43 -54.52 -26.00 4.43
N ASP A 44 -54.24 -27.19 4.92
CA ASP A 44 -52.94 -27.51 5.48
C ASP A 44 -51.89 -27.43 4.37
N ILE A 45 -50.77 -26.75 4.66
CA ILE A 45 -49.74 -26.42 3.69
C ILE A 45 -48.45 -27.17 4.03
N VAL A 46 -47.82 -27.74 3.01
CA VAL A 46 -46.40 -28.07 3.01
C VAL A 46 -45.65 -26.89 2.38
N GLY A 47 -44.89 -26.19 3.21
CA GLY A 47 -44.10 -25.03 2.78
C GLY A 47 -42.80 -25.46 2.11
N VAL A 48 -42.41 -24.82 1.02
CA VAL A 48 -41.11 -25.02 0.36
C VAL A 48 -40.26 -23.78 0.50
N ILE A 49 -39.10 -23.90 1.13
CA ILE A 49 -38.08 -22.85 1.24
C ILE A 49 -36.92 -23.20 0.32
N ARG A 50 -36.47 -22.27 -0.52
CA ARG A 50 -35.32 -22.46 -1.41
C ARG A 50 -34.11 -21.68 -0.90
N ILE A 51 -33.03 -22.39 -0.61
CA ILE A 51 -31.73 -21.82 -0.24
C ILE A 51 -30.78 -22.07 -1.40
N GLU A 52 -30.49 -21.01 -2.14
CA GLU A 52 -29.79 -21.06 -3.43
C GLU A 52 -28.61 -20.06 -3.43
N GLY A 53 -27.50 -20.46 -4.06
CA GLY A 53 -26.30 -19.63 -4.19
C GLY A 53 -25.45 -19.53 -2.94
N TYR A 54 -24.53 -18.56 -2.93
CA TYR A 54 -23.65 -18.28 -1.79
C TYR A 54 -24.32 -17.33 -0.79
N ILE A 55 -24.05 -17.55 0.50
CA ILE A 55 -24.65 -16.81 1.62
C ILE A 55 -23.58 -15.87 2.19
N GLU A 56 -23.34 -14.78 1.47
CA GLU A 56 -22.27 -13.81 1.77
C GLU A 56 -22.79 -12.41 2.10
N GLU A 57 -24.10 -12.17 1.95
CA GLU A 57 -24.71 -10.85 2.18
C GLU A 57 -25.73 -10.86 3.32
N PRO A 58 -25.74 -9.84 4.20
CA PRO A 58 -26.79 -9.70 5.24
C PRO A 58 -28.21 -9.69 4.67
N SER A 59 -28.40 -9.12 3.48
CA SER A 59 -29.70 -9.04 2.79
C SER A 59 -30.25 -10.44 2.47
N VAL A 60 -29.37 -11.34 2.03
CA VAL A 60 -29.67 -12.75 1.72
C VAL A 60 -30.01 -13.51 2.99
N VAL A 61 -29.25 -13.30 4.06
CA VAL A 61 -29.53 -13.90 5.38
C VAL A 61 -30.90 -13.46 5.87
N LYS A 62 -31.16 -12.15 5.91
CA LYS A 62 -32.46 -11.61 6.33
C LYS A 62 -33.62 -12.22 5.53
N ARG A 63 -33.45 -12.36 4.21
CA ARG A 63 -34.44 -13.01 3.35
C ARG A 63 -34.76 -14.44 3.80
N TYR A 64 -33.74 -15.21 4.16
CA TYR A 64 -33.91 -16.58 4.65
C TYR A 64 -34.54 -16.62 6.05
N LEU A 65 -34.12 -15.74 6.97
CA LEU A 65 -34.74 -15.64 8.30
C LEU A 65 -36.22 -15.24 8.20
N ASP A 66 -36.58 -14.32 7.30
CA ASP A 66 -37.96 -13.88 7.10
C ASP A 66 -38.85 -15.05 6.63
N VAL A 67 -38.39 -15.88 5.69
CA VAL A 67 -39.17 -17.03 5.20
C VAL A 67 -39.20 -18.19 6.20
N ILE A 68 -38.11 -18.42 6.95
CA ILE A 68 -38.07 -19.40 8.04
C ILE A 68 -39.02 -18.97 9.16
N GLY A 69 -39.01 -17.69 9.53
CA GLY A 69 -39.94 -17.10 10.49
C GLY A 69 -41.40 -17.26 10.06
N GLN A 70 -41.72 -16.97 8.79
CA GLN A 70 -43.06 -17.25 8.25
C GLN A 70 -43.42 -18.74 8.37
N ALA A 71 -42.48 -19.64 8.08
CA ALA A 71 -42.69 -21.07 8.22
C ALA A 71 -42.92 -21.49 9.67
N ILE A 72 -42.25 -20.85 10.64
CA ILE A 72 -42.41 -21.09 12.07
C ILE A 72 -43.80 -20.62 12.54
N PHE A 73 -44.16 -19.36 12.27
CA PHE A 73 -45.32 -18.69 12.89
C PHE A 73 -46.64 -18.86 12.14
N ASN A 74 -46.63 -19.29 10.87
CA ASN A 74 -47.87 -19.53 10.12
C ASN A 74 -48.46 -20.91 10.46
N ASP A 75 -49.54 -20.93 11.22
CA ASP A 75 -50.24 -22.16 11.62
C ASP A 75 -50.80 -22.99 10.45
N SER A 76 -51.00 -22.39 9.27
CA SER A 76 -51.45 -23.13 8.08
C SER A 76 -50.33 -24.01 7.51
N ILE A 77 -49.06 -23.67 7.77
CA ILE A 77 -47.90 -24.46 7.36
C ILE A 77 -47.70 -25.56 8.41
N LYS A 78 -47.82 -26.82 8.00
CA LYS A 78 -47.76 -27.99 8.87
C LYS A 78 -46.46 -28.78 8.75
N ALA A 79 -45.77 -28.67 7.62
CA ALA A 79 -44.46 -29.25 7.38
C ALA A 79 -43.67 -28.37 6.41
N VAL A 80 -42.34 -28.50 6.42
CA VAL A 80 -41.45 -27.71 5.57
C VAL A 80 -40.47 -28.59 4.81
N VAL A 81 -40.29 -28.29 3.52
CA VAL A 81 -39.20 -28.81 2.71
C VAL A 81 -38.22 -27.68 2.40
N VAL A 82 -36.95 -27.87 2.71
CA VAL A 82 -35.87 -26.95 2.34
C VAL A 82 -35.17 -27.51 1.11
N VAL A 83 -35.24 -26.81 0.00
CA VAL A 83 -34.48 -27.10 -1.21
C VAL A 83 -33.14 -26.40 -1.11
N ILE A 84 -32.05 -27.16 -1.28
CA ILE A 84 -30.69 -26.64 -1.10
C ILE A 84 -29.91 -26.81 -2.40
N ASP A 85 -29.44 -25.69 -2.93
CA ASP A 85 -28.50 -25.60 -4.04
C ASP A 85 -27.45 -24.52 -3.71
N SER A 86 -26.55 -24.84 -2.79
CA SER A 86 -25.64 -23.87 -2.18
C SER A 86 -24.22 -24.40 -2.02
N GLY A 87 -23.27 -23.52 -2.36
CA GLY A 87 -21.84 -23.70 -2.14
C GLY A 87 -21.35 -23.34 -0.73
N GLY A 88 -22.20 -22.75 0.11
CA GLY A 88 -21.82 -22.22 1.42
C GLY A 88 -21.84 -20.69 1.51
N GLY A 89 -21.02 -20.12 2.39
CA GLY A 89 -21.00 -18.69 2.69
C GLY A 89 -20.22 -18.38 3.96
N TYR A 90 -20.42 -17.19 4.53
CA TYR A 90 -19.77 -16.81 5.80
C TYR A 90 -20.31 -17.65 6.96
N ALA A 91 -19.40 -18.14 7.81
CA ALA A 91 -19.73 -19.13 8.84
C ALA A 91 -20.82 -18.65 9.82
N ASP A 92 -20.76 -17.39 10.25
CA ASP A 92 -21.74 -16.76 11.12
C ASP A 92 -23.13 -16.64 10.48
N TYR A 93 -23.19 -16.29 9.19
CA TYR A 93 -24.45 -16.23 8.44
C TYR A 93 -25.08 -17.61 8.25
N ILE A 94 -24.25 -18.61 7.96
CA ILE A 94 -24.67 -20.01 7.86
C ILE A 94 -25.18 -20.51 9.22
N GLU A 95 -24.46 -20.24 10.31
CA GLU A 95 -24.86 -20.62 11.67
C GLU A 95 -26.17 -19.97 12.07
N GLN A 96 -26.41 -18.70 11.70
CA GLN A 96 -27.68 -18.03 11.99
C GLN A 96 -28.88 -18.73 11.32
N ILE A 97 -28.76 -19.06 10.03
CA ILE A 97 -29.80 -19.80 9.30
C ILE A 97 -29.99 -21.20 9.89
N TYR A 98 -28.89 -21.89 10.18
CA TYR A 98 -28.90 -23.21 10.78
C TYR A 98 -29.64 -23.23 12.13
N LEU A 99 -29.36 -22.26 13.01
CA LEU A 99 -30.01 -22.16 14.32
C LEU A 99 -31.53 -21.94 14.19
N ASP A 100 -31.97 -21.08 13.26
CA ASP A 100 -33.40 -20.86 13.01
C ASP A 100 -34.09 -22.09 12.41
N LEU A 101 -33.39 -22.86 11.57
CA LEU A 101 -33.90 -24.14 11.06
C LEU A 101 -34.00 -25.20 12.15
N LEU A 102 -33.10 -25.22 13.14
CA LEU A 102 -33.25 -26.08 14.31
C LEU A 102 -34.52 -25.73 15.10
N VAL A 103 -34.80 -24.44 15.32
CA VAL A 103 -36.05 -23.99 15.97
C VAL A 103 -37.29 -24.39 15.16
N LEU A 104 -37.21 -24.28 13.83
CA LEU A 104 -38.29 -24.73 12.95
C LEU A 104 -38.52 -26.25 13.05
N LYS A 105 -37.44 -27.05 13.04
CA LYS A 105 -37.48 -28.51 13.17
C LYS A 105 -38.11 -28.97 14.49
N GLU A 106 -37.87 -28.26 15.58
CA GLU A 106 -38.53 -28.57 16.88
C GLU A 106 -40.05 -28.41 16.83
N ARG A 107 -40.58 -27.59 15.90
CA ARG A 107 -42.01 -27.27 15.81
C ARG A 107 -42.73 -28.01 14.71
N LYS A 108 -42.07 -28.25 13.57
CA LYS A 108 -42.68 -28.78 12.35
C LYS A 108 -41.71 -29.74 11.65
N PRO A 109 -42.17 -30.85 11.06
CA PRO A 109 -41.31 -31.74 10.29
C PRO A 109 -40.54 -30.98 9.22
N LEU A 110 -39.21 -31.17 9.21
CA LEU A 110 -38.28 -30.48 8.32
C LEU A 110 -37.52 -31.49 7.46
N VAL A 111 -37.72 -31.44 6.15
CA VAL A 111 -37.08 -32.35 5.18
C VAL A 111 -36.24 -31.55 4.20
N ALA A 112 -35.03 -32.00 3.87
CA ALA A 112 -34.19 -31.38 2.86
C ALA A 112 -34.30 -32.10 1.51
N SER A 113 -34.32 -31.33 0.42
CA SER A 113 -34.18 -31.82 -0.96
C SER A 113 -32.97 -31.13 -1.58
N VAL A 114 -31.86 -31.85 -1.71
CA VAL A 114 -30.56 -31.29 -2.09
C VAL A 114 -30.31 -31.48 -3.59
N VAL A 115 -30.08 -30.35 -4.27
CA VAL A 115 -29.44 -30.32 -5.59
C VAL A 115 -27.92 -30.35 -5.38
N SER A 116 -27.43 -29.39 -4.60
CA SER A 116 -26.03 -29.28 -4.16
C SER A 116 -25.98 -28.73 -2.74
N ALA A 117 -25.24 -29.37 -1.84
CA ALA A 117 -25.06 -28.91 -0.47
C ALA A 117 -23.58 -29.06 -0.10
N LEU A 118 -22.80 -28.00 -0.34
CA LEU A 118 -21.37 -27.96 -0.08
C LEU A 118 -21.06 -26.98 1.05
N SER A 119 -20.08 -27.31 1.90
CA SER A 119 -19.62 -26.48 3.02
C SER A 119 -20.80 -25.97 3.86
N GLY A 120 -20.99 -24.65 3.97
CA GLY A 120 -22.12 -24.06 4.68
C GLY A 120 -23.51 -24.53 4.18
N GLY A 121 -23.64 -24.89 2.90
CA GLY A 121 -24.86 -25.50 2.36
C GLY A 121 -25.13 -26.88 2.98
N TYR A 122 -24.08 -27.67 3.21
CA TYR A 122 -24.20 -28.94 3.95
C TYR A 122 -24.47 -28.71 5.44
N TYR A 123 -23.85 -27.70 6.04
CA TYR A 123 -24.13 -27.26 7.42
C TYR A 123 -25.63 -26.97 7.60
N ILE A 124 -26.25 -26.26 6.65
CA ILE A 124 -27.69 -26.01 6.64
C ILE A 124 -28.47 -27.31 6.43
N ALA A 125 -28.05 -28.16 5.48
CA ALA A 125 -28.76 -29.41 5.17
C ALA A 125 -28.87 -30.35 6.38
N VAL A 126 -27.82 -30.42 7.22
CA VAL A 126 -27.83 -31.28 8.42
C VAL A 126 -28.81 -30.82 9.50
N SER A 127 -29.38 -29.61 9.41
CA SER A 127 -30.49 -29.22 10.31
C SER A 127 -31.77 -30.02 10.06
N ALA A 128 -31.99 -30.56 8.86
CA ALA A 128 -33.20 -31.31 8.53
C ALA A 128 -33.28 -32.69 9.21
N ASP A 129 -34.48 -33.25 9.33
CA ASP A 129 -34.68 -34.60 9.88
C ASP A 129 -34.32 -35.72 8.89
N HIS A 130 -34.42 -35.41 7.59
CA HIS A 130 -34.17 -36.33 6.49
C HIS A 130 -33.68 -35.56 5.27
N ILE A 131 -32.63 -36.03 4.62
CA ILE A 131 -31.97 -35.38 3.49
C ILE A 131 -32.09 -36.27 2.25
N PHE A 132 -32.84 -35.79 1.26
CA PHE A 132 -32.92 -36.38 -0.07
C PHE A 132 -31.87 -35.77 -1.00
N VAL A 133 -31.26 -36.60 -1.84
CA VAL A 133 -30.30 -36.18 -2.88
C VAL A 133 -30.63 -36.80 -4.24
N HIS A 134 -30.15 -36.20 -5.33
CA HIS A 134 -30.00 -36.93 -6.60
C HIS A 134 -28.72 -37.79 -6.57
N PRO A 135 -28.61 -38.85 -7.39
CA PRO A 135 -27.38 -39.67 -7.43
C PRO A 135 -26.10 -38.86 -7.69
N THR A 136 -26.21 -37.80 -8.50
CA THR A 136 -25.11 -36.91 -8.89
C THR A 136 -25.11 -35.57 -8.16
N SER A 137 -25.93 -35.41 -7.10
CA SER A 137 -25.84 -34.24 -6.23
C SER A 137 -24.44 -34.15 -5.62
N MET A 138 -23.94 -32.94 -5.40
CA MET A 138 -22.67 -32.75 -4.70
C MET A 138 -22.93 -32.43 -3.23
N VAL A 139 -22.33 -33.21 -2.33
CA VAL A 139 -22.54 -33.11 -0.88
C VAL A 139 -21.20 -33.14 -0.14
N GLY A 140 -21.08 -32.41 0.96
CA GLY A 140 -19.92 -32.46 1.83
C GLY A 140 -19.12 -31.17 1.74
N ASN A 141 -17.83 -31.26 1.39
CA ASN A 141 -16.87 -30.16 1.54
C ASN A 141 -16.87 -29.60 2.98
N VAL A 142 -16.87 -30.52 3.95
CA VAL A 142 -16.86 -30.19 5.39
C VAL A 142 -15.49 -29.63 5.76
N GLY A 143 -15.40 -28.31 5.76
CA GLY A 143 -14.16 -27.59 5.95
C GLY A 143 -14.42 -26.10 6.15
N VAL A 144 -13.45 -25.43 6.75
CA VAL A 144 -13.44 -23.98 6.92
C VAL A 144 -12.16 -23.45 6.28
N LYS A 145 -12.28 -22.36 5.54
CA LYS A 145 -11.16 -21.63 4.96
C LYS A 145 -11.24 -20.18 5.42
N ALA A 146 -10.10 -19.60 5.76
CA ALA A 146 -9.99 -18.19 6.10
C ALA A 146 -8.70 -17.60 5.52
N SER A 147 -8.66 -16.28 5.38
CA SER A 147 -7.44 -15.53 5.15
C SER A 147 -6.75 -15.27 6.49
N MET A 148 -5.42 -15.37 6.54
CA MET A 148 -4.63 -15.08 7.74
C MET A 148 -4.74 -13.58 8.10
N PRO A 149 -4.76 -13.20 9.39
CA PRO A 149 -4.62 -11.80 9.77
C PRO A 149 -3.34 -11.21 9.16
N PRO A 150 -3.38 -9.99 8.60
CA PRO A 150 -2.22 -9.39 7.96
C PRO A 150 -1.16 -8.98 8.99
N ILE A 151 0.10 -8.83 8.57
CA ILE A 151 1.12 -8.15 9.39
C ILE A 151 0.76 -6.67 9.37
N LEU A 152 0.54 -6.09 10.55
CA LEU A 152 0.19 -4.68 10.66
C LEU A 152 1.43 -3.82 10.45
N VAL A 153 1.33 -2.88 9.52
CA VAL A 153 2.21 -1.71 9.49
C VAL A 153 1.58 -0.64 10.39
N PRO A 154 2.27 -0.19 11.43
CA PRO A 154 1.74 0.75 12.41
C PRO A 154 1.68 2.18 11.85
N SER A 155 1.05 3.09 12.57
CA SER A 155 0.96 4.52 12.23
C SER A 155 1.21 5.37 13.46
N GLU A 156 1.82 6.53 13.28
CA GLU A 156 1.92 7.55 14.33
C GLU A 156 0.66 8.43 14.40
N VAL A 157 -0.16 8.46 13.35
CA VAL A 157 -1.42 9.22 13.28
C VAL A 157 -2.62 8.39 13.76
N SER A 158 -2.69 7.12 13.34
CA SER A 158 -3.75 6.20 13.74
C SER A 158 -3.30 5.35 14.92
N ILE A 159 -3.98 5.52 16.05
CA ILE A 159 -3.65 4.85 17.32
C ILE A 159 -4.76 3.89 17.76
N GLU A 160 -4.38 2.70 18.21
CA GLU A 160 -5.30 1.66 18.70
C GLU A 160 -5.06 1.34 20.17
N THR A 161 -6.09 0.88 20.89
CA THR A 161 -5.93 0.56 22.33
C THR A 161 -5.37 -0.83 22.60
N GLY A 162 -4.95 -1.59 21.59
CA GLY A 162 -4.32 -2.90 21.77
C GLY A 162 -3.80 -3.51 20.47
N ALA A 163 -2.83 -4.43 20.59
CA ALA A 163 -2.04 -4.96 19.46
C ALA A 163 -2.87 -5.68 18.37
N TYR A 164 -3.98 -6.30 18.77
CA TYR A 164 -4.85 -7.04 17.85
C TYR A 164 -6.12 -6.26 17.46
N LYS A 165 -6.25 -4.98 17.86
CA LYS A 165 -7.47 -4.19 17.61
C LYS A 165 -7.78 -4.03 16.12
N TRP A 166 -6.74 -3.83 15.31
CA TRP A 166 -6.87 -3.66 13.86
C TRP A 166 -6.98 -5.01 13.12
N THR A 167 -6.17 -5.99 13.52
CA THR A 167 -6.13 -7.31 12.86
C THR A 167 -7.25 -8.25 13.31
N GLY A 168 -7.88 -7.98 14.45
CA GLY A 168 -8.92 -8.79 15.10
C GLY A 168 -8.41 -10.08 15.76
N PHE A 169 -7.35 -10.67 15.21
CA PHE A 169 -6.77 -11.93 15.68
C PHE A 169 -5.24 -11.87 15.65
N SER A 170 -4.63 -12.68 16.52
CA SER A 170 -3.22 -13.05 16.48
C SER A 170 -2.95 -13.93 15.26
N GLN A 171 -1.86 -13.70 14.54
CA GLN A 171 -1.44 -14.57 13.44
C GLN A 171 -1.02 -15.93 13.97
N LEU A 172 -0.28 -15.96 15.08
CA LEU A 172 0.20 -17.20 15.68
C LEU A 172 -0.97 -18.09 16.14
N LEU A 173 -2.01 -17.48 16.69
CA LEU A 173 -3.15 -18.21 17.26
C LEU A 173 -4.30 -18.47 16.28
N PHE A 174 -4.38 -17.72 15.17
CA PHE A 174 -5.49 -17.83 14.22
C PHE A 174 -5.70 -19.25 13.64
N PRO A 175 -4.68 -20.07 13.34
CA PRO A 175 -4.89 -21.46 12.94
C PRO A 175 -5.69 -22.28 13.96
N PHE A 176 -5.53 -22.01 15.26
CA PHE A 176 -6.32 -22.65 16.31
C PHE A 176 -7.76 -22.09 16.37
N ASN A 177 -7.97 -20.81 16.07
CA ASN A 177 -9.32 -20.25 15.87
C ASN A 177 -10.04 -20.94 14.70
N LEU A 178 -9.35 -21.12 13.57
CA LEU A 178 -9.89 -21.82 12.40
C LEU A 178 -10.21 -23.29 12.71
N SER A 179 -9.34 -23.95 13.48
CA SER A 179 -9.57 -25.33 13.95
C SER A 179 -10.84 -25.43 14.80
N ARG A 180 -11.07 -24.47 15.71
CA ARG A 180 -12.30 -24.42 16.52
C ARG A 180 -13.57 -24.23 15.68
N ALA A 181 -13.51 -23.41 14.62
CA ALA A 181 -14.64 -23.27 13.70
C ALA A 181 -14.94 -24.58 12.95
N LEU A 182 -13.91 -25.33 12.55
CA LEU A 182 -14.06 -26.66 11.98
C LEU A 182 -14.68 -27.64 12.98
N ASP A 183 -14.24 -27.63 14.24
CA ASP A 183 -14.79 -28.48 15.29
C ASP A 183 -16.28 -28.20 15.54
N ASN A 184 -16.73 -26.94 15.45
CA ASN A 184 -18.15 -26.59 15.51
C ASN A 184 -18.95 -27.21 14.36
N PHE A 185 -18.42 -27.16 13.13
CA PHE A 185 -19.07 -27.77 11.96
C PHE A 185 -19.16 -29.30 12.12
N LEU A 186 -18.06 -29.95 12.52
CA LEU A 186 -18.07 -31.39 12.78
C LEU A 186 -19.10 -31.75 13.87
N SER A 187 -19.14 -30.97 14.95
CA SER A 187 -20.10 -31.16 16.05
C SER A 187 -21.56 -31.03 15.58
N ALA A 188 -21.85 -30.11 14.65
CA ALA A 188 -23.19 -29.97 14.07
C ALA A 188 -23.60 -31.20 13.25
N ILE A 189 -22.66 -31.77 12.48
CA ILE A 189 -22.88 -32.99 11.70
C ILE A 189 -23.08 -34.18 12.63
N GLU A 190 -22.17 -34.39 13.59
CA GLU A 190 -22.24 -35.51 14.54
C GLU A 190 -23.54 -35.49 15.33
N ARG A 191 -23.96 -34.31 15.80
CA ARG A 191 -25.21 -34.14 16.54
C ARG A 191 -26.46 -34.50 15.73
N ASN A 192 -26.53 -34.11 14.46
CA ASN A 192 -27.74 -34.28 13.66
C ASN A 192 -27.78 -35.58 12.84
N ARG A 193 -26.61 -36.13 12.48
CA ARG A 193 -26.51 -37.42 11.80
C ARG A 193 -26.50 -38.58 12.79
N GLY A 194 -25.89 -38.40 13.98
CA GLY A 194 -25.82 -39.42 15.03
C GLY A 194 -25.33 -40.76 14.49
N ASP A 195 -26.00 -41.84 14.88
CA ASP A 195 -25.69 -43.22 14.46
C ASP A 195 -25.77 -43.45 12.93
N LYS A 196 -26.39 -42.54 12.17
CA LYS A 196 -26.44 -42.64 10.71
C LYS A 196 -25.08 -42.33 10.07
N LEU A 197 -24.23 -41.56 10.74
CA LEU A 197 -22.93 -41.15 10.21
C LEU A 197 -21.96 -42.34 10.21
N LYS A 198 -21.49 -42.74 9.04
CA LYS A 198 -20.59 -43.89 8.88
C LYS A 198 -19.16 -43.49 8.56
N ILE A 199 -18.99 -42.32 7.94
CA ILE A 199 -17.67 -41.79 7.64
C ILE A 199 -16.93 -41.39 8.93
N PRO A 200 -15.66 -41.81 9.10
CA PRO A 200 -14.85 -41.36 10.23
C PRO A 200 -14.62 -39.84 10.21
N GLN A 201 -14.55 -39.23 11.39
CA GLN A 201 -14.33 -37.80 11.54
C GLN A 201 -13.04 -37.32 10.83
N ASP A 202 -11.96 -38.09 10.86
CA ASP A 202 -10.69 -37.76 10.18
C ASP A 202 -10.82 -37.72 8.65
N HIS A 203 -11.75 -38.49 8.08
CA HIS A 203 -12.04 -38.45 6.65
C HIS A 203 -12.93 -37.25 6.30
N LEU A 204 -13.87 -36.87 7.17
CA LEU A 204 -14.66 -35.65 7.03
C LEU A 204 -13.79 -34.39 7.01
N LYS A 205 -12.79 -34.32 7.91
CA LYS A 205 -11.83 -33.20 8.01
C LYS A 205 -11.01 -32.92 6.74
N ARG A 206 -10.99 -33.85 5.79
CA ARG A 206 -10.32 -33.67 4.49
C ARG A 206 -11.08 -32.76 3.53
N ALA A 207 -12.28 -32.32 3.88
CA ALA A 207 -13.13 -31.42 3.10
C ALA A 207 -13.40 -31.90 1.66
N LEU A 208 -13.51 -33.21 1.45
CA LEU A 208 -13.84 -33.78 0.14
C LEU A 208 -15.31 -33.56 -0.23
N ILE A 209 -15.56 -33.46 -1.52
CA ILE A 209 -16.91 -33.50 -2.11
C ILE A 209 -17.23 -34.95 -2.43
N TYR A 210 -18.46 -35.37 -2.11
CA TYR A 210 -18.98 -36.69 -2.39
C TYR A 210 -20.21 -36.57 -3.30
N LEU A 211 -20.35 -37.48 -4.26
CA LEU A 211 -21.60 -37.59 -5.04
C LEU A 211 -22.72 -38.09 -4.14
N GLY A 212 -23.98 -37.78 -4.47
CA GLY A 212 -25.13 -38.12 -3.63
C GLY A 212 -25.23 -39.61 -3.30
N ILE A 213 -24.86 -40.47 -4.25
CA ILE A 213 -24.80 -41.93 -4.01
C ILE A 213 -23.72 -42.32 -2.99
N GLU A 214 -22.54 -41.70 -3.05
CA GLU A 214 -21.45 -41.93 -2.10
C GLU A 214 -21.78 -41.33 -0.72
N ALA A 215 -22.37 -40.13 -0.71
CA ALA A 215 -22.82 -39.47 0.50
C ALA A 215 -23.86 -40.31 1.26
N LEU A 216 -24.72 -41.05 0.56
CA LEU A 216 -25.66 -41.99 1.17
C LEU A 216 -24.93 -43.18 1.81
N GLU A 217 -23.96 -43.78 1.12
CA GLU A 217 -23.16 -44.88 1.65
C GLU A 217 -22.37 -44.46 2.91
N LEU A 218 -21.87 -43.22 2.92
CA LEU A 218 -21.12 -42.59 4.01
C LEU A 218 -22.00 -42.08 5.16
N GLY A 219 -23.33 -42.09 4.99
CA GLY A 219 -24.27 -41.64 6.02
C GLY A 219 -24.41 -40.12 6.14
N LEU A 220 -23.87 -39.37 5.17
CA LEU A 220 -23.99 -37.90 5.09
C LEU A 220 -25.40 -37.45 4.71
N VAL A 221 -26.15 -38.30 3.99
CA VAL A 221 -27.54 -38.08 3.60
C VAL A 221 -28.36 -39.35 3.84
N ASP A 222 -29.68 -39.27 3.69
CA ASP A 222 -30.58 -40.36 4.10
C ASP A 222 -31.12 -41.18 2.93
N GLU A 223 -31.37 -40.56 1.78
CA GLU A 223 -32.03 -41.26 0.67
C GLU A 223 -31.80 -40.57 -0.69
N VAL A 224 -31.78 -41.36 -1.76
CA VAL A 224 -31.86 -40.82 -3.13
C VAL A 224 -33.33 -40.55 -3.47
N GLY A 225 -33.65 -39.33 -3.89
CA GLY A 225 -35.02 -38.97 -4.22
C GLY A 225 -35.16 -37.59 -4.86
N SER A 226 -36.40 -37.27 -5.27
CA SER A 226 -36.73 -35.99 -5.88
C SER A 226 -37.35 -35.03 -4.87
N LEU A 227 -37.54 -33.76 -5.26
CA LEU A 227 -38.33 -32.80 -4.49
C LEU A 227 -39.73 -33.35 -4.13
N GLN A 228 -40.37 -34.11 -5.03
CA GLN A 228 -41.67 -34.71 -4.75
C GLN A 228 -41.60 -35.78 -3.66
N SER A 229 -40.49 -36.52 -3.59
CA SER A 229 -40.22 -37.48 -2.51
C SER A 229 -40.11 -36.75 -1.16
N ALA A 230 -39.38 -35.63 -1.13
CA ALA A 230 -39.23 -34.81 0.07
C ALA A 230 -40.56 -34.20 0.54
N ILE A 231 -41.37 -33.65 -0.37
CA ILE A 231 -42.72 -33.12 -0.08
C ILE A 231 -43.62 -34.21 0.50
N LYS A 232 -43.62 -35.40 -0.13
CA LYS A 232 -44.43 -36.53 0.34
C LYS A 232 -44.01 -36.97 1.74
N MET A 233 -42.71 -37.06 2.02
CA MET A 233 -42.18 -37.40 3.35
C MET A 233 -42.58 -36.35 4.39
N ALA A 234 -42.43 -35.06 4.08
CA ALA A 234 -42.81 -33.96 4.98
C ALA A 234 -44.31 -34.01 5.32
N ALA A 235 -45.18 -34.20 4.31
CA ALA A 235 -46.62 -34.36 4.51
C ALA A 235 -46.97 -35.57 5.38
N GLN A 236 -46.31 -36.72 5.14
CA GLN A 236 -46.52 -37.94 5.92
C GLN A 236 -46.12 -37.75 7.38
N ARG A 237 -44.97 -37.10 7.65
CA ARG A 237 -44.52 -36.80 9.02
C ARG A 237 -45.45 -35.83 9.76
N ALA A 238 -46.16 -34.97 9.04
CA ALA A 238 -47.20 -34.09 9.58
C ALA A 238 -48.61 -34.73 9.58
N ASN A 239 -48.75 -36.02 9.26
CA ASN A 239 -50.02 -36.74 9.18
C ASN A 239 -51.05 -36.11 8.21
N LEU A 240 -50.58 -35.53 7.10
CA LEU A 240 -51.43 -34.87 6.11
C LEU A 240 -51.83 -35.84 4.98
N THR A 241 -53.13 -35.89 4.68
CA THR A 241 -53.68 -36.67 3.54
C THR A 241 -54.16 -35.78 2.40
N ARG A 242 -54.51 -34.53 2.69
CA ARG A 242 -54.87 -33.48 1.72
C ARG A 242 -54.14 -32.22 2.13
N TYR A 243 -53.26 -31.74 1.26
CA TYR A 243 -52.45 -30.56 1.52
C TYR A 243 -52.20 -29.78 0.23
N GLU A 244 -51.85 -28.51 0.39
CA GLU A 244 -51.33 -27.68 -0.69
C GLU A 244 -49.82 -27.54 -0.53
N VAL A 245 -49.10 -27.43 -1.65
CA VAL A 245 -47.66 -27.16 -1.64
C VAL A 245 -47.49 -25.70 -2.03
N VAL A 246 -46.88 -24.93 -1.14
CA VAL A 246 -46.68 -23.48 -1.35
C VAL A 246 -45.21 -23.17 -1.17
N GLU A 247 -44.61 -22.53 -2.17
CA GLU A 247 -43.28 -21.94 -2.02
C GLU A 247 -43.40 -20.70 -1.12
N ILE A 248 -42.67 -20.71 0.00
CA ILE A 248 -42.65 -19.59 0.93
C ILE A 248 -41.69 -18.55 0.36
N LYS A 249 -42.27 -17.48 -0.16
CA LYS A 249 -41.50 -16.35 -0.68
C LYS A 249 -41.37 -15.29 0.40
N PRO A 250 -40.28 -14.51 0.38
CA PRO A 250 -40.19 -13.30 1.19
C PRO A 250 -41.41 -12.45 0.85
N GLY A 251 -42.13 -11.97 1.87
CA GLY A 251 -43.29 -11.13 1.62
C GLY A 251 -42.85 -9.92 0.81
N THR A 252 -43.52 -9.61 -0.30
CA THR A 252 -43.54 -8.25 -0.82
C THR A 252 -44.35 -7.42 0.18
N THR A 253 -43.73 -7.01 1.27
CA THR A 253 -44.26 -5.90 2.04
C THR A 253 -44.39 -4.70 1.10
N GLN A 254 -45.45 -3.91 1.29
CA GLN A 254 -45.62 -2.57 0.72
C GLN A 254 -44.46 -1.60 1.05
N ASP A 255 -43.37 -2.08 1.67
CA ASP A 255 -42.06 -1.43 1.67
C ASP A 255 -41.50 -1.28 0.26
N SER A 256 -42.02 -1.98 -0.75
CA SER A 256 -41.63 -1.77 -2.15
C SER A 256 -42.01 -0.37 -2.70
N LEU A 257 -42.85 0.40 -2.01
CA LEU A 257 -43.10 1.82 -2.33
C LEU A 257 -42.20 2.78 -1.55
N PHE A 258 -41.60 2.34 -0.44
CA PHE A 258 -40.49 3.03 0.23
C PHE A 258 -39.11 2.64 -0.36
N GLN A 259 -39.04 1.55 -1.14
CA GLN A 259 -37.83 1.15 -1.86
C GLN A 259 -37.55 1.95 -3.14
N THR A 260 -38.48 2.81 -3.59
CA THR A 260 -38.21 3.69 -4.73
C THR A 260 -37.29 4.86 -4.37
N GLU A 261 -37.13 5.21 -3.09
CA GLU A 261 -36.09 6.14 -2.62
C GLU A 261 -34.82 5.44 -2.12
N PHE A 262 -34.88 4.15 -1.77
CA PHE A 262 -33.68 3.35 -1.46
C PHE A 262 -32.94 2.81 -2.69
N ARG A 263 -33.50 3.01 -3.90
CA ARG A 263 -32.78 2.77 -5.16
C ARG A 263 -31.69 3.81 -5.46
N ASN A 264 -31.62 4.89 -4.68
CA ASN A 264 -30.53 5.89 -4.73
C ASN A 264 -29.58 5.83 -3.53
N TYR A 265 -29.81 4.93 -2.57
CA TYR A 265 -28.72 4.45 -1.72
C TYR A 265 -28.19 3.18 -2.36
N THR A 266 -27.46 3.36 -3.46
CA THR A 266 -26.20 2.64 -3.66
C THR A 266 -25.66 2.36 -2.27
N LEU A 267 -25.52 1.07 -1.91
CA LEU A 267 -24.81 0.61 -0.72
C LEU A 267 -23.80 1.68 -0.37
N MET A 268 -24.06 2.45 0.70
CA MET A 268 -23.12 3.48 1.11
C MET A 268 -21.80 2.75 1.18
N ASN A 269 -20.90 3.16 0.29
CA ASN A 269 -19.55 2.71 0.33
C ASN A 269 -19.13 2.99 1.77
N ALA A 270 -18.72 1.98 2.56
CA ALA A 270 -18.34 2.20 3.95
C ALA A 270 -17.20 3.24 4.09
N SER A 271 -16.61 3.63 2.95
CA SER A 271 -15.73 4.76 2.69
C SER A 271 -16.40 6.16 2.57
N MET A 272 -17.71 6.32 2.80
CA MET A 272 -18.44 7.61 2.70
C MET A 272 -19.20 8.03 3.98
N LEU A 273 -18.97 7.37 5.13
CA LEU A 273 -19.59 7.74 6.40
C LEU A 273 -18.95 9.05 6.94
N THR A 274 -19.70 10.15 7.08
CA THR A 274 -19.19 11.46 7.56
C THR A 274 -19.92 11.98 8.82
N MET A 275 -19.32 12.96 9.52
CA MET A 275 -19.89 13.53 10.75
C MET A 275 -21.22 14.26 10.56
N ASP A 276 -21.40 14.98 9.45
CA ASP A 276 -22.65 15.71 9.16
C ASP A 276 -23.83 14.75 8.94
N MET A 277 -23.57 13.60 8.34
CA MET A 277 -24.59 12.56 8.11
C MET A 277 -25.07 11.94 9.44
N LEU A 278 -24.17 11.73 10.41
CA LEU A 278 -24.51 11.20 11.72
C LEU A 278 -25.41 12.15 12.53
N ASN A 279 -25.19 13.47 12.43
CA ASN A 279 -25.99 14.50 13.12
C ASN A 279 -27.40 14.67 12.56
N VAL A 280 -27.60 14.42 11.26
CA VAL A 280 -28.93 14.44 10.62
C VAL A 280 -29.74 13.19 10.98
N LEU A 281 -29.09 12.03 11.05
CA LEU A 281 -29.73 10.76 11.43
C LEU A 281 -30.11 10.73 12.92
N HIS A 282 -29.29 11.34 13.78
CA HIS A 282 -29.51 11.42 15.22
C HIS A 282 -29.12 12.81 15.77
N PRO A 283 -30.05 13.80 15.76
CA PRO A 283 -29.74 15.12 16.28
C PRO A 283 -29.50 15.08 17.81
N PRO A 284 -28.54 15.86 18.34
CA PRO A 284 -28.10 15.74 19.73
C PRO A 284 -29.21 15.87 20.78
N PRO A 285 -29.04 15.22 21.95
CA PRO A 285 -27.85 14.46 22.37
C PRO A 285 -27.89 12.94 22.06
N ALA A 286 -26.79 12.40 21.51
CA ALA A 286 -26.53 10.96 21.29
C ALA A 286 -25.05 10.59 21.57
N ILE A 287 -24.75 9.31 21.88
CA ILE A 287 -23.39 8.76 22.16
C ILE A 287 -23.11 7.59 21.21
N HIS A 288 -21.91 7.54 20.62
CA HIS A 288 -21.51 6.54 19.62
C HIS A 288 -20.21 5.81 20.02
N TYR A 289 -20.09 4.51 19.71
CA TYR A 289 -18.85 3.72 19.79
C TYR A 289 -18.44 3.25 18.39
N ILE A 290 -17.72 4.10 17.63
CA ILE A 290 -17.37 3.87 16.21
C ILE A 290 -16.04 4.57 15.89
N TYR A 291 -15.24 4.03 14.97
CA TYR A 291 -14.04 4.64 14.40
C TYR A 291 -14.39 5.29 13.05
N LEU A 292 -13.88 6.51 12.80
CA LEU A 292 -14.03 7.23 11.53
C LEU A 292 -12.65 7.34 10.87
N PRO A 293 -12.53 7.10 9.55
CA PRO A 293 -11.25 7.23 8.86
C PRO A 293 -10.82 8.71 8.72
N PRO A 294 -9.50 9.00 8.63
CA PRO A 294 -8.99 10.32 8.29
C PRO A 294 -9.63 10.87 7.01
N GLU A 295 -10.02 10.05 6.04
CA GLU A 295 -10.68 10.47 4.81
C GLU A 295 -12.16 10.85 5.00
N ALA A 296 -12.80 10.44 6.10
CA ALA A 296 -14.10 10.98 6.54
C ALA A 296 -13.91 12.29 7.33
N ILE A 297 -12.72 12.48 7.88
CA ILE A 297 -12.21 13.72 8.46
C ILE A 297 -11.67 14.66 7.34
N LEU A 298 -11.18 14.15 6.20
CA LEU A 298 -10.56 14.84 5.05
C LEU A 298 -11.54 15.04 3.88
N SER A 299 -12.55 14.20 3.73
CA SER A 299 -13.73 14.52 2.91
C SER A 299 -14.53 15.65 3.55
N SER A 300 -14.31 15.90 4.85
CA SER A 300 -14.71 17.11 5.58
C SER A 300 -13.56 18.12 5.76
N SER A 301 -12.32 17.77 5.39
CA SER A 301 -11.15 18.67 5.36
C SER A 301 -10.28 18.47 4.11
N GLN A 302 -10.53 19.28 3.09
CA GLN A 302 -9.70 19.44 1.89
C GLN A 302 -8.25 19.84 2.22
N PHE A 303 -7.40 18.97 2.77
CA PHE A 303 -5.97 19.26 2.88
C PHE A 303 -5.14 17.99 2.74
N ALA A 304 -4.78 17.67 1.50
CA ALA A 304 -3.52 17.01 1.26
C ALA A 304 -2.42 17.93 1.82
N PHE A 305 -1.68 17.50 2.84
CA PHE A 305 -0.38 18.09 3.10
C PHE A 305 0.58 17.59 2.02
N SER A 306 0.41 18.11 0.80
CA SER A 306 1.47 18.18 -0.19
C SER A 306 2.42 19.29 0.26
N THR A 307 3.24 19.03 1.26
CA THR A 307 4.43 19.86 1.46
C THR A 307 5.50 19.41 0.48
N GLN A 308 5.29 19.70 -0.81
CA GLN A 308 6.40 19.98 -1.71
C GLN A 308 6.99 21.33 -1.28
N PHE A 309 7.85 21.29 -0.26
CA PHE A 309 8.76 22.40 -0.03
C PHE A 309 9.95 22.24 -0.97
N ASN A 310 9.83 22.81 -2.17
CA ASN A 310 10.98 23.21 -2.98
C ASN A 310 11.67 24.38 -2.27
N ALA A 311 12.36 24.10 -1.17
CA ALA A 311 13.39 24.98 -0.66
C ALA A 311 14.73 24.47 -1.21
N THR A 312 15.06 24.90 -2.43
CA THR A 312 16.43 24.85 -2.96
C THR A 312 17.31 25.77 -2.11
N LEU A 313 17.76 25.25 -0.97
CA LEU A 313 18.88 25.78 -0.19
C LEU A 313 20.02 24.79 -0.33
N SER A 314 20.78 24.90 -1.43
CA SER A 314 22.09 24.30 -1.54
C SER A 314 23.05 25.03 -0.59
N THR A 315 23.15 24.55 0.65
CA THR A 315 24.28 24.89 1.51
C THR A 315 25.47 24.06 1.05
N SER A 316 26.31 24.64 0.20
CA SER A 316 27.58 24.03 -0.17
C SER A 316 28.46 23.83 1.07
N GLY A 317 29.04 22.64 1.22
CA GLY A 317 30.07 22.37 2.24
C GLY A 317 29.58 21.98 3.64
N GLY A 318 28.43 21.32 3.77
CA GLY A 318 27.98 20.71 5.03
C GLY A 318 28.96 19.65 5.57
N ASN A 319 29.38 19.76 6.83
CA ASN A 319 30.14 18.70 7.52
C ASN A 319 29.31 17.42 7.72
N VAL A 320 27.99 17.51 7.66
CA VAL A 320 27.07 16.37 7.72
C VAL A 320 26.30 16.29 6.41
N VAL A 321 26.29 15.11 5.81
CA VAL A 321 25.53 14.80 4.60
C VAL A 321 24.29 14.02 5.01
N ILE A 322 23.12 14.49 4.61
CA ILE A 322 21.86 13.76 4.73
C ILE A 322 21.51 13.24 3.35
N ASP A 323 21.40 11.92 3.22
CA ASP A 323 20.98 11.33 1.96
C ASP A 323 19.46 11.39 1.82
N VAL A 324 18.98 11.96 0.72
CA VAL A 324 17.57 11.99 0.31
C VAL A 324 17.37 11.17 -0.97
N SER A 325 18.45 10.83 -1.68
CA SER A 325 18.41 10.22 -3.01
C SER A 325 17.80 8.81 -3.05
N HIS A 326 17.86 8.08 -1.94
CA HIS A 326 17.23 6.76 -1.78
C HIS A 326 15.85 6.82 -1.12
N GLY A 327 15.15 7.94 -1.28
CA GLY A 327 13.79 8.13 -0.75
C GLY A 327 13.72 8.10 0.77
N ASN A 328 14.82 8.45 1.45
CA ASN A 328 14.89 8.61 2.89
C ASN A 328 13.79 9.55 3.37
N GLN A 329 12.98 9.10 4.33
CA GLN A 329 11.85 9.86 4.90
C GLN A 329 12.33 10.87 5.92
N VAL A 330 13.12 11.83 5.45
CA VAL A 330 13.77 12.85 6.27
C VAL A 330 13.64 14.23 5.63
N SER A 331 13.50 15.24 6.47
CA SER A 331 13.38 16.63 6.04
C SER A 331 13.94 17.57 7.10
N TRP A 332 14.01 18.86 6.76
CA TRP A 332 14.32 19.91 7.73
C TRP A 332 13.39 19.87 8.95
N TRP A 333 12.11 19.55 8.76
CA TRP A 333 11.14 19.46 9.86
C TRP A 333 11.47 18.30 10.81
N VAL A 334 11.81 17.14 10.26
CA VAL A 334 12.15 15.95 11.06
C VAL A 334 13.43 16.18 11.87
N LEU A 335 14.42 16.85 11.28
CA LEU A 335 15.74 17.06 11.89
C LEU A 335 15.93 18.42 12.55
N ASP A 336 14.91 19.28 12.62
CA ASP A 336 15.02 20.68 13.07
C ASP A 336 15.85 20.83 14.35
N LYS A 337 15.53 20.02 15.37
CA LYS A 337 16.23 20.06 16.66
C LYS A 337 17.65 19.51 16.60
N LEU A 338 17.88 18.45 15.84
CA LEU A 338 19.24 17.94 15.65
C LEU A 338 20.10 18.98 14.92
N ILE A 339 19.57 19.59 13.87
CA ILE A 339 20.28 20.62 13.10
C ILE A 339 20.55 21.86 13.96
N PHE A 340 19.60 22.26 14.80
CA PHE A 340 19.80 23.35 15.76
C PHE A 340 20.96 23.06 16.73
N GLU A 341 21.02 21.86 17.31
CA GLU A 341 22.12 21.48 18.19
C GLU A 341 23.47 21.36 17.46
N LEU A 342 23.47 20.86 16.23
CA LEU A 342 24.66 20.83 15.37
C LEU A 342 25.16 22.25 15.04
N ALA A 343 24.25 23.18 14.73
CA ALA A 343 24.59 24.56 14.45
C ALA A 343 25.25 25.26 15.66
N LYS A 344 24.76 24.99 16.89
CA LYS A 344 25.41 25.47 18.13
C LYS A 344 26.85 24.97 18.29
N MET A 345 27.19 23.84 17.66
CA MET A 345 28.51 23.23 17.64
C MET A 345 29.33 23.59 16.38
N ASN A 346 28.89 24.58 15.59
CA ASN A 346 29.49 24.97 14.31
C ASN A 346 29.57 23.84 13.27
N VAL A 347 28.64 22.89 13.33
CA VAL A 347 28.51 21.82 12.35
C VAL A 347 27.44 22.20 11.33
N SER A 348 27.84 22.31 10.07
CA SER A 348 26.94 22.57 8.94
C SER A 348 26.32 21.27 8.43
N VAL A 349 25.07 21.34 7.98
CA VAL A 349 24.31 20.21 7.45
C VAL A 349 23.91 20.50 6.01
N SER A 350 23.97 19.47 5.16
CA SER A 350 23.53 19.56 3.76
C SER A 350 22.71 18.33 3.37
N PHE A 351 21.64 18.56 2.61
CA PHE A 351 20.81 17.51 2.02
C PHE A 351 21.30 17.20 0.61
N ALA A 352 21.43 15.91 0.30
CA ALA A 352 21.85 15.42 -1.01
C ALA A 352 20.70 14.66 -1.69
N TYR A 353 20.16 15.25 -2.75
CA TYR A 353 18.98 14.74 -3.46
C TYR A 353 19.33 13.76 -4.59
N SER A 354 20.61 13.60 -4.91
CA SER A 354 21.12 12.58 -5.82
C SER A 354 22.31 11.85 -5.19
N TRP A 355 22.45 10.56 -5.50
CA TRP A 355 23.55 9.76 -4.96
C TRP A 355 24.92 10.31 -5.39
N SER A 356 25.03 10.81 -6.62
CA SER A 356 26.26 11.42 -7.12
C SER A 356 26.70 12.63 -6.29
N ASP A 357 25.75 13.45 -5.87
CA ASP A 357 25.98 14.58 -4.98
C ASP A 357 26.39 14.11 -3.58
N ALA A 358 25.63 13.18 -2.99
CA ALA A 358 25.94 12.59 -1.67
C ALA A 358 27.36 12.02 -1.65
N SER A 359 27.67 11.15 -2.61
CA SER A 359 28.95 10.47 -2.77
C SER A 359 30.13 11.45 -2.95
N SER A 360 29.94 12.52 -3.72
CA SER A 360 30.98 13.54 -3.91
C SER A 360 31.35 14.29 -2.62
N ARG A 361 30.40 14.44 -1.71
CA ARG A 361 30.57 15.15 -0.42
C ARG A 361 31.14 14.26 0.68
N LEU A 362 30.99 12.93 0.57
CA LEU A 362 31.51 11.97 1.57
C LEU A 362 33.02 12.10 1.81
N GLY A 363 33.78 12.61 0.84
CA GLY A 363 35.23 12.83 1.00
C GLY A 363 35.59 13.82 2.11
N ASN A 364 34.73 14.83 2.34
CA ASN A 364 34.95 15.89 3.33
C ASN A 364 33.93 15.86 4.48
N ALA A 365 32.95 14.96 4.43
CA ALA A 365 31.93 14.83 5.47
C ALA A 365 32.52 14.18 6.74
N SER A 366 31.99 14.60 7.89
CA SER A 366 32.20 13.96 9.19
C SER A 366 31.16 12.87 9.46
N ALA A 367 29.93 13.05 8.97
CA ALA A 367 28.83 12.11 9.15
C ALA A 367 27.93 11.99 7.90
N LEU A 368 27.38 10.80 7.70
CA LEU A 368 26.30 10.50 6.76
C LEU A 368 25.07 10.06 7.56
N ILE A 369 23.92 10.71 7.33
CA ILE A 369 22.62 10.33 7.90
C ILE A 369 21.77 9.67 6.82
N VAL A 370 21.28 8.47 7.13
CA VAL A 370 20.31 7.69 6.35
C VAL A 370 19.12 7.42 7.28
N ALA A 371 17.92 7.75 6.84
CA ALA A 371 16.73 7.75 7.69
C ALA A 371 15.53 7.19 6.91
N SER A 372 15.13 5.97 7.27
CA SER A 372 14.02 5.22 6.65
C SER A 372 14.01 5.31 5.12
N PRO A 373 15.04 4.83 4.41
CA PRO A 373 15.07 4.80 2.95
C PRO A 373 13.96 3.90 2.41
N THR A 374 13.33 4.34 1.33
CA THR A 374 12.31 3.58 0.59
C THR A 374 12.88 2.86 -0.63
N ILE A 375 14.11 3.19 -1.03
CA ILE A 375 14.83 2.59 -2.16
C ILE A 375 16.09 1.88 -1.62
N PRO A 376 16.38 0.64 -2.05
CA PRO A 376 17.59 -0.06 -1.60
C PRO A 376 18.86 0.55 -2.20
N TYR A 377 19.95 0.52 -1.44
CA TYR A 377 21.29 0.87 -1.92
C TYR A 377 21.88 -0.28 -2.72
N SER A 378 22.50 0.05 -3.85
CA SER A 378 23.25 -0.89 -4.67
C SER A 378 24.59 -1.25 -4.02
N ALA A 379 25.19 -2.37 -4.45
CA ALA A 379 26.46 -2.84 -3.90
C ALA A 379 27.59 -1.78 -4.01
N GLY A 380 27.68 -1.06 -5.12
CA GLY A 380 28.70 -0.01 -5.32
C GLY A 380 28.50 1.20 -4.39
N GLU A 381 27.24 1.54 -4.08
CA GLU A 381 26.91 2.61 -3.13
C GLU A 381 27.28 2.20 -1.71
N VAL A 382 26.95 0.95 -1.32
CA VAL A 382 27.34 0.38 -0.03
C VAL A 382 28.87 0.38 0.15
N ASP A 383 29.62 0.03 -0.88
CA ASP A 383 31.09 0.04 -0.83
C ASP A 383 31.68 1.45 -0.67
N ALA A 384 31.09 2.45 -1.32
CA ALA A 384 31.45 3.86 -1.11
C ALA A 384 31.19 4.31 0.33
N ILE A 385 30.04 3.96 0.91
CA ILE A 385 29.71 4.27 2.31
C ILE A 385 30.67 3.54 3.26
N LYS A 386 30.98 2.26 3.01
CA LYS A 386 31.98 1.50 3.78
C LYS A 386 33.36 2.16 3.75
N LYS A 387 33.79 2.69 2.59
CA LYS A 387 35.06 3.42 2.46
C LYS A 387 35.04 4.71 3.28
N PHE A 388 33.92 5.46 3.25
CA PHE A 388 33.71 6.64 4.07
C PHE A 388 33.82 6.33 5.56
N VAL A 389 33.07 5.35 6.06
CA VAL A 389 33.12 4.93 7.47
C VAL A 389 34.53 4.41 7.81
N GLY A 390 35.15 3.62 6.94
CA GLY A 390 36.50 3.08 7.15
C GLY A 390 37.57 4.14 7.41
N LYS A 391 37.42 5.33 6.82
CA LYS A 391 38.30 6.50 7.00
C LYS A 391 38.09 7.28 8.30
N GLY A 392 37.11 6.89 9.12
CA GLY A 392 36.77 7.59 10.36
C GLY A 392 35.42 8.28 10.36
N GLY A 393 34.67 8.23 9.25
CA GLY A 393 33.33 8.81 9.16
C GLY A 393 32.31 8.14 10.09
N LEU A 394 31.29 8.90 10.48
CA LEU A 394 30.14 8.41 11.24
C LEU A 394 28.96 8.13 10.30
N LEU A 395 28.42 6.91 10.33
CA LEU A 395 27.15 6.57 9.67
C LEU A 395 26.04 6.47 10.71
N LEU A 396 25.00 7.30 10.56
CA LEU A 396 23.80 7.27 11.38
C LEU A 396 22.64 6.70 10.57
N LEU A 397 22.06 5.63 11.07
CA LEU A 397 20.92 4.92 10.49
C LEU A 397 19.72 5.10 11.42
N PHE A 398 18.68 5.78 10.94
CA PHE A 398 17.39 5.83 11.62
C PHE A 398 16.38 4.98 10.84
N PHE A 399 15.54 4.24 11.53
CA PHE A 399 14.47 3.48 10.90
C PHE A 399 13.25 3.48 11.77
N ASP A 400 12.14 3.86 11.16
CA ASP A 400 10.84 3.89 11.78
C ASP A 400 9.91 2.97 10.97
N PRO A 401 9.32 1.95 11.60
CA PRO A 401 8.45 1.00 10.92
C PRO A 401 7.04 1.54 10.66
N ALA A 402 6.69 2.77 11.09
CA ALA A 402 5.38 3.36 10.80
C ALA A 402 5.18 3.61 9.30
N TRP A 403 3.92 3.52 8.86
CA TRP A 403 3.55 3.57 7.44
C TRP A 403 4.01 4.87 6.77
N GLU A 404 3.99 5.97 7.53
CA GLU A 404 4.45 7.30 7.12
C GLU A 404 5.92 7.29 6.68
N TYR A 405 6.73 6.40 7.26
CA TYR A 405 8.18 6.34 7.03
C TYR A 405 8.63 5.21 6.10
N ILE A 406 7.78 4.21 5.84
CA ILE A 406 8.12 3.14 4.88
C ILE A 406 7.50 3.37 3.49
N GLY A 407 6.43 4.18 3.39
CA GLY A 407 5.78 4.54 2.13
C GLY A 407 5.07 3.39 1.40
N LEU A 408 4.27 3.73 0.37
CA LEU A 408 3.50 2.75 -0.43
C LEU A 408 4.39 1.79 -1.24
N GLU A 409 5.55 2.24 -1.70
CA GLU A 409 6.49 1.37 -2.43
C GLU A 409 7.21 0.38 -1.51
N GLY A 410 7.57 0.80 -0.28
CA GLY A 410 8.09 -0.09 0.75
C GLY A 410 7.08 -1.18 1.14
N LEU A 411 5.79 -0.85 1.16
CA LEU A 411 4.70 -1.80 1.38
C LEU A 411 4.51 -2.81 0.23
N ARG A 412 4.66 -2.37 -1.03
CA ARG A 412 4.41 -3.20 -2.23
C ARG A 412 5.57 -4.12 -2.59
N SER A 413 6.79 -3.79 -2.19
CA SER A 413 7.99 -4.53 -2.59
C SER A 413 8.22 -5.83 -1.80
N GLU A 414 7.41 -6.15 -0.78
CA GLU A 414 7.58 -7.27 0.18
C GLU A 414 8.93 -7.28 0.95
N ILE A 415 9.83 -6.37 0.60
CA ILE A 415 11.11 -6.10 1.27
C ILE A 415 10.83 -5.06 2.34
N ILE A 416 10.38 -5.52 3.50
CA ILE A 416 10.38 -4.68 4.69
C ILE A 416 11.86 -4.39 5.01
N ALA A 417 12.21 -3.12 4.81
CA ALA A 417 13.43 -2.41 5.20
C ALA A 417 14.53 -2.32 4.10
N PRO A 418 14.38 -1.44 3.08
CA PRO A 418 15.47 -1.02 2.19
C PRO A 418 16.73 -0.60 2.95
N ILE A 419 16.60 -0.10 4.18
CA ILE A 419 17.75 0.19 5.06
C ILE A 419 18.66 -1.02 5.31
N ASN A 420 18.12 -2.24 5.26
CA ASN A 420 18.90 -3.48 5.42
C ASN A 420 19.77 -3.80 4.21
N SER A 421 19.54 -3.18 3.05
CA SER A 421 20.51 -3.22 1.92
C SER A 421 21.86 -2.58 2.30
N LEU A 422 21.84 -1.63 3.24
CA LEU A 422 23.03 -0.94 3.74
C LEU A 422 23.51 -1.50 5.10
N SER A 423 22.61 -1.59 6.08
CA SER A 423 22.96 -1.89 7.48
C SER A 423 23.61 -3.27 7.66
N THR A 424 23.18 -4.27 6.88
CA THR A 424 23.71 -5.64 6.94
C THR A 424 25.19 -5.70 6.55
N GLY A 425 25.66 -4.78 5.70
CA GLY A 425 27.06 -4.61 5.36
C GLY A 425 27.95 -4.27 6.56
N PHE A 426 27.36 -3.78 7.66
CA PHE A 426 28.04 -3.45 8.92
C PHE A 426 27.67 -4.44 10.06
N GLY A 427 27.00 -5.54 9.72
CA GLY A 427 26.54 -6.57 10.67
C GLY A 427 25.49 -6.06 11.65
N LEU A 428 24.58 -5.21 11.16
CA LEU A 428 23.36 -4.76 11.82
C LEU A 428 22.18 -5.16 10.92
N SER A 429 21.04 -5.55 11.49
CA SER A 429 19.82 -5.80 10.72
C SER A 429 18.62 -5.30 11.50
N LEU A 430 17.84 -4.43 10.89
CA LEU A 430 16.68 -3.84 11.51
C LEU A 430 15.48 -4.76 11.31
N ALA A 431 14.80 -5.05 12.41
CA ALA A 431 13.72 -6.03 12.46
C ALA A 431 12.51 -5.55 11.65
N LYS A 432 11.75 -6.52 11.14
CA LYS A 432 10.46 -6.26 10.52
C LYS A 432 9.40 -6.00 11.60
N GLY A 433 8.47 -5.09 11.30
CA GLY A 433 7.40 -4.69 12.21
C GLY A 433 7.89 -3.78 13.33
N TYR A 434 7.10 -3.69 14.39
CA TYR A 434 7.31 -2.77 15.51
C TYR A 434 7.33 -3.54 16.83
N LEU A 435 7.84 -2.88 17.85
CA LEU A 435 7.88 -3.33 19.22
C LEU A 435 6.75 -2.68 20.01
N TYR A 436 6.17 -3.44 20.94
CA TYR A 436 5.14 -2.91 21.83
C TYR A 436 5.22 -3.54 23.21
N ASN A 437 4.72 -2.85 24.22
CA ASN A 437 4.66 -3.34 25.58
C ASN A 437 3.27 -3.07 26.15
N GLU A 438 2.63 -4.09 26.73
CA GLU A 438 1.27 -3.96 27.30
C GLU A 438 1.29 -3.76 28.83
N ALA A 439 2.46 -3.88 29.47
CA ALA A 439 2.63 -3.71 30.90
C ALA A 439 3.15 -2.31 31.26
N GLU A 440 4.16 -1.82 30.53
CA GLU A 440 4.80 -0.53 30.78
C GLU A 440 5.07 0.23 29.48
N TYR A 441 4.30 1.30 29.25
CA TYR A 441 4.34 2.08 28.01
C TYR A 441 3.93 3.55 28.25
N PHE A 442 4.31 4.43 27.33
CA PHE A 442 3.97 5.86 27.38
C PHE A 442 2.68 6.14 26.60
N GLY A 443 1.55 6.22 27.31
CA GLY A 443 0.25 6.56 26.74
C GLY A 443 -0.44 5.41 25.98
N ILE A 444 0.25 4.82 25.00
CA ILE A 444 -0.21 3.67 24.19
C ILE A 444 0.85 2.58 24.13
N TYR A 445 0.41 1.32 24.02
CA TYR A 445 1.25 0.12 24.05
C TYR A 445 2.45 0.12 23.07
N ARG A 446 2.40 0.88 21.97
CA ARG A 446 3.51 0.98 20.99
C ARG A 446 4.65 1.91 21.41
N ASN A 447 4.41 2.80 22.37
CA ASN A 447 5.40 3.78 22.80
C ASN A 447 6.13 3.21 24.02
N ILE A 448 7.35 2.74 23.80
CA ILE A 448 8.05 1.90 24.76
C ILE A 448 9.11 2.68 25.53
N TYR A 449 9.20 2.41 26.83
CA TYR A 449 10.30 2.92 27.66
C TYR A 449 11.57 2.11 27.44
N ILE A 450 12.70 2.81 27.34
CA ILE A 450 14.04 2.23 27.27
C ILE A 450 14.80 2.69 28.51
N ARG A 451 15.19 1.73 29.35
CA ARG A 451 15.92 2.01 30.61
C ARG A 451 17.14 1.14 30.83
N ASN A 452 17.36 0.14 29.98
CA ASN A 452 18.58 -0.64 30.00
C ASN A 452 19.57 -0.03 29.00
N PHE A 453 20.66 0.52 29.52
CA PHE A 453 21.68 1.20 28.73
C PHE A 453 23.06 0.57 28.95
N GLY A 454 23.75 0.31 27.84
CA GLY A 454 25.14 -0.10 27.82
C GLY A 454 26.07 1.09 28.04
N ASN A 455 27.34 0.82 28.32
CA ASN A 455 28.34 1.86 28.46
C ASN A 455 28.76 2.40 27.08
N HIS A 456 28.17 3.54 26.68
CA HIS A 456 28.48 4.20 25.41
C HIS A 456 28.33 5.73 25.55
N ALA A 457 29.04 6.51 24.74
CA ALA A 457 28.96 7.97 24.77
C ALA A 457 27.53 8.49 24.51
N LEU A 458 26.76 7.78 23.68
CA LEU A 458 25.37 8.12 23.38
C LEU A 458 24.42 7.91 24.57
N THR A 459 24.68 6.94 25.42
CA THR A 459 23.80 6.58 26.53
C THR A 459 24.20 7.23 27.85
N GLN A 460 25.27 8.04 27.84
CA GLN A 460 25.81 8.63 29.04
C GLN A 460 24.82 9.61 29.68
N GLY A 461 24.50 9.33 30.95
CA GLY A 461 23.62 10.15 31.77
C GLY A 461 22.14 10.08 31.38
N LEU A 462 21.72 9.13 30.56
CA LEU A 462 20.30 8.84 30.34
C LEU A 462 19.76 7.97 31.49
N ASN A 463 18.55 8.29 31.95
CA ASN A 463 17.80 7.48 32.91
C ASN A 463 16.67 6.72 32.21
N SER A 464 16.00 7.36 31.25
CA SER A 464 14.90 6.76 30.49
C SER A 464 14.76 7.44 29.13
N LEU A 465 14.46 6.65 28.09
CA LEU A 465 13.97 7.16 26.80
C LEU A 465 12.58 6.64 26.54
N VAL A 466 11.85 7.33 25.67
CA VAL A 466 10.63 6.80 25.04
C VAL A 466 10.84 6.80 23.55
N LEU A 467 10.74 5.62 22.95
CA LEU A 467 10.73 5.49 21.50
C LEU A 467 9.30 5.22 21.02
N PHE A 468 8.93 5.82 19.90
CA PHE A 468 7.58 5.82 19.35
C PHE A 468 7.56 4.82 18.18
N THR A 469 6.73 3.79 18.30
CA THR A 469 6.61 2.72 17.28
C THR A 469 7.96 2.10 16.91
N ALA A 470 8.82 1.84 17.89
CA ALA A 470 10.20 1.43 17.62
C ALA A 470 10.33 0.06 16.91
N ALA A 471 11.36 -0.10 16.09
CA ALA A 471 11.83 -1.38 15.56
C ALA A 471 12.99 -1.94 16.40
N GLY A 472 13.06 -3.27 16.50
CA GLY A 472 14.22 -3.96 17.06
C GLY A 472 15.41 -3.96 16.11
N ILE A 473 16.63 -4.09 16.63
CA ILE A 473 17.89 -4.18 15.88
C ILE A 473 18.59 -5.48 16.23
N TYR A 474 18.68 -6.39 15.26
CA TYR A 474 19.44 -7.61 15.37
C TYR A 474 20.93 -7.36 15.11
N SER A 475 21.75 -7.74 16.08
CA SER A 475 23.20 -7.64 15.99
C SER A 475 23.86 -8.58 17.00
N ALA A 476 25.07 -9.07 16.70
CA ALA A 476 25.88 -9.81 17.65
C ALA A 476 26.65 -8.83 18.54
N ASP A 477 26.24 -8.70 19.81
CA ASP A 477 26.90 -7.90 20.87
C ASP A 477 27.16 -6.41 20.55
N LYS A 478 26.34 -5.80 19.67
CA LYS A 478 26.46 -4.38 19.30
C LYS A 478 25.35 -3.49 19.85
N GLY A 479 24.38 -4.06 20.56
CA GLY A 479 23.34 -3.29 21.23
C GLY A 479 23.95 -2.36 22.29
N ILE A 480 23.38 -1.18 22.44
CA ILE A 480 23.75 -0.23 23.51
C ILE A 480 22.54 0.29 24.28
N ALA A 481 21.31 0.06 23.81
CA ALA A 481 20.10 0.33 24.57
C ALA A 481 19.04 -0.74 24.24
N TRP A 482 18.37 -1.25 25.28
CA TRP A 482 17.44 -2.37 25.18
C TRP A 482 16.11 -2.09 25.87
N THR A 483 15.06 -2.71 25.33
CA THR A 483 13.72 -2.73 25.92
C THR A 483 13.68 -3.60 27.19
N SER A 484 12.57 -3.59 27.93
CA SER A 484 12.34 -4.61 28.95
C SER A 484 12.07 -5.98 28.31
N SER A 485 12.20 -7.05 29.09
CA SER A 485 11.89 -8.43 28.67
C SER A 485 10.40 -8.70 28.44
N GLU A 486 9.53 -7.75 28.80
CA GLU A 486 8.08 -7.82 28.60
C GLU A 486 7.64 -7.13 27.30
N THR A 487 8.58 -6.56 26.54
CA THR A 487 8.30 -5.98 25.23
C THR A 487 8.17 -7.07 24.18
N TYR A 488 7.14 -6.98 23.35
CA TYR A 488 6.81 -7.92 22.28
C TYR A 488 7.24 -7.39 20.92
N SER A 489 7.69 -8.29 20.05
CA SER A 489 7.72 -8.05 18.60
C SER A 489 6.35 -8.31 17.97
N SER A 490 5.85 -7.38 17.16
CA SER A 490 4.56 -7.53 16.46
C SER A 490 4.56 -8.58 15.36
N VAL A 491 5.73 -8.96 14.84
CA VAL A 491 5.87 -10.03 13.84
C VAL A 491 6.09 -11.38 14.49
N ALA A 492 6.93 -11.45 15.52
CA ALA A 492 7.22 -12.71 16.20
C ALA A 492 6.16 -13.10 17.25
N GLU A 493 5.32 -12.15 17.67
CA GLU A 493 4.38 -12.28 18.79
C GLU A 493 5.04 -12.87 20.05
N ARG A 494 6.27 -12.42 20.32
CA ARG A 494 7.12 -12.93 21.39
C ARG A 494 7.65 -11.79 22.25
N ALA A 495 7.56 -11.97 23.56
CA ALA A 495 8.22 -11.12 24.55
C ALA A 495 9.71 -11.46 24.63
N ASP A 496 10.57 -10.44 24.55
CA ASP A 496 12.01 -10.57 24.73
C ASP A 496 12.64 -9.20 25.02
N GLU A 497 13.93 -9.22 25.33
CA GLU A 497 14.74 -7.99 25.39
C GLU A 497 15.28 -7.65 23.99
N TYR A 498 14.77 -6.56 23.41
CA TYR A 498 15.14 -6.12 22.06
C TYR A 498 16.10 -4.93 22.13
N ALA A 499 17.23 -5.01 21.42
CA ALA A 499 18.06 -3.83 21.21
C ALA A 499 17.32 -2.85 20.28
N VAL A 500 17.27 -1.58 20.66
CA VAL A 500 16.64 -0.50 19.87
C VAL A 500 17.65 0.56 19.44
N VAL A 501 18.83 0.54 20.05
CA VAL A 501 20.01 1.30 19.60
C VAL A 501 21.19 0.36 19.55
N ALA A 502 21.92 0.38 18.44
CA ALA A 502 23.14 -0.41 18.26
C ALA A 502 24.28 0.47 17.72
N ALA A 503 25.51 0.15 18.13
CA ALA A 503 26.72 0.80 17.65
C ALA A 503 27.75 -0.24 17.20
N ALA A 504 28.27 -0.06 15.99
CA ALA A 504 29.28 -0.92 15.38
C ALA A 504 30.51 -0.11 14.95
N ARG A 505 31.68 -0.74 14.93
CA ARG A 505 32.91 -0.14 14.37
C ARG A 505 33.19 -0.74 13.00
N TRP A 506 33.67 0.10 12.08
CA TRP A 506 34.14 -0.33 10.77
C TRP A 506 35.36 0.49 10.36
N GLY A 507 36.52 -0.16 10.24
CA GLY A 507 37.80 0.54 10.16
C GLY A 507 37.98 1.50 11.33
N ASN A 508 38.24 2.78 11.02
CA ASN A 508 38.39 3.82 12.04
C ASN A 508 37.08 4.53 12.43
N GLY A 509 36.00 4.31 11.68
CA GLY A 509 34.71 4.97 11.89
C GLY A 509 33.71 4.16 12.70
N THR A 510 32.53 4.75 12.84
CA THR A 510 31.43 4.23 13.68
C THR A 510 30.14 4.21 12.88
N VAL A 511 29.34 3.18 13.08
CA VAL A 511 27.98 3.06 12.57
C VAL A 511 27.04 2.99 13.76
N ILE A 512 26.03 3.84 13.80
CA ILE A 512 24.99 3.82 14.81
C ILE A 512 23.66 3.61 14.12
N ALA A 513 22.85 2.70 14.66
CA ALA A 513 21.49 2.47 14.24
C ALA A 513 20.54 2.72 15.40
N VAL A 514 19.46 3.44 15.13
CA VAL A 514 18.35 3.70 16.05
C VAL A 514 17.07 3.23 15.38
N GLY A 515 16.34 2.34 16.05
CA GLY A 515 15.08 1.77 15.58
C GLY A 515 13.88 2.69 15.78
N ASP A 516 14.07 4.00 15.73
CA ASP A 516 13.02 5.00 15.78
C ASP A 516 13.54 6.29 15.12
N LEU A 517 12.68 7.02 14.43
CA LEU A 517 12.96 8.35 13.88
C LEU A 517 12.11 9.43 14.58
N THR A 518 10.92 9.06 15.05
CA THR A 518 9.90 9.96 15.59
C THR A 518 10.39 10.73 16.83
N PHE A 519 11.26 10.13 17.66
CA PHE A 519 11.84 10.80 18.83
C PHE A 519 12.62 12.09 18.51
N LEU A 520 13.04 12.33 17.25
CA LEU A 520 13.73 13.57 16.85
C LEU A 520 12.79 14.77 16.74
N MET A 521 11.49 14.53 16.61
CA MET A 521 10.49 15.55 16.28
C MET A 521 9.83 16.15 17.53
N GLU A 522 9.35 17.39 17.43
CA GLU A 522 8.48 17.95 18.48
C GLU A 522 7.06 17.36 18.39
N PRO A 523 6.41 17.03 19.53
CA PRO A 523 6.89 17.21 20.91
C PRO A 523 7.71 16.01 21.46
N TYR A 524 7.86 14.93 20.69
CA TYR A 524 8.45 13.66 21.11
C TYR A 524 9.90 13.75 21.61
N CYS A 525 10.67 14.71 21.09
CA CYS A 525 12.04 14.95 21.52
C CYS A 525 12.12 15.46 22.96
N TYR A 526 11.06 16.01 23.55
CA TYR A 526 11.05 16.44 24.96
C TYR A 526 10.47 15.43 25.95
N VAL A 527 10.16 14.22 25.48
CA VAL A 527 9.66 13.14 26.35
C VAL A 527 10.85 12.43 27.01
N GLU A 528 10.80 12.26 28.33
CA GLU A 528 11.90 11.69 29.13
C GLU A 528 13.27 12.34 28.78
N ASP A 529 14.33 11.55 28.62
CA ASP A 529 15.67 12.04 28.24
C ASP A 529 15.90 12.08 26.72
N ASN A 530 14.86 12.03 25.88
CA ASN A 530 15.01 12.01 24.40
C ASN A 530 15.84 13.20 23.87
N TYR A 531 15.62 14.40 24.40
CA TYR A 531 16.35 15.59 23.98
C TYR A 531 17.84 15.48 24.35
N LYS A 532 18.13 14.90 25.51
CA LYS A 532 19.52 14.64 25.93
C LYS A 532 20.19 13.61 25.03
N PHE A 533 19.48 12.56 24.64
CA PHE A 533 19.97 11.58 23.67
C PHE A 533 20.26 12.24 22.31
N LEU A 534 19.39 13.11 21.83
CA LEU A 534 19.61 13.93 20.62
C LEU A 534 20.86 14.80 20.75
N VAL A 535 21.07 15.48 21.89
CA VAL A 535 22.28 16.28 22.16
C VAL A 535 23.54 15.40 22.19
N ASN A 536 23.46 14.18 22.72
CA ASN A 536 24.57 13.23 22.69
C ASN A 536 24.92 12.82 21.24
N ILE A 537 23.91 12.63 20.38
CA ILE A 537 24.12 12.38 18.94
C ILE A 537 24.81 13.58 18.28
N ALA A 538 24.32 14.80 18.51
CA ALA A 538 24.95 16.02 17.97
C ALA A 538 26.41 16.18 18.42
N SER A 539 26.67 15.92 19.71
CA SER A 539 28.02 15.97 20.28
C SER A 539 28.94 14.92 19.68
N LEU A 540 28.41 13.72 19.40
CA LEU A 540 29.18 12.67 18.74
C LEU A 540 29.57 13.06 17.32
N ILE A 541 28.63 13.62 16.54
CA ILE A 541 28.88 14.14 15.19
C ILE A 541 29.98 15.23 15.23
N ALA A 542 29.85 16.20 16.14
CA ALA A 542 30.79 17.31 16.25
C ALA A 542 32.22 16.88 16.64
N ASN A 543 32.35 15.78 17.40
CA ASN A 543 33.63 15.27 17.87
C ASN A 543 34.32 14.30 16.89
N VAL A 544 33.75 14.03 15.71
CA VAL A 544 34.41 13.22 14.68
C VAL A 544 35.62 13.99 14.15
N SER A 545 36.81 13.64 14.63
CA SER A 545 38.07 14.19 14.12
C SER A 545 38.38 13.56 12.76
N ILE A 546 38.26 14.35 11.68
CA ILE A 546 38.70 13.93 10.35
C ILE A 546 40.23 13.78 10.41
N GLN A 547 40.72 12.54 10.37
CA GLN A 547 42.10 12.28 9.99
C GLN A 547 42.18 12.61 8.51
N ILE A 548 42.57 13.85 8.19
CA ILE A 548 42.92 14.26 6.84
C ILE A 548 44.07 13.33 6.45
N PRO A 549 43.89 12.38 5.51
CA PRO A 549 45.02 11.65 4.98
C PRO A 549 46.00 12.69 4.44
N GLU A 550 47.31 12.49 4.62
CA GLU A 550 48.32 13.26 3.90
C GLU A 550 47.80 13.55 2.51
N LYS A 551 47.81 14.84 2.13
CA LYS A 551 47.60 15.28 0.75
C LYS A 551 48.32 14.26 -0.13
N GLU A 552 47.58 13.38 -0.80
CA GLU A 552 47.99 12.97 -2.12
C GLU A 552 48.22 14.30 -2.83
N GLU A 553 49.45 14.52 -3.28
CA GLU A 553 49.87 15.74 -3.96
C GLU A 553 48.78 16.12 -4.95
N ALA A 554 47.97 17.11 -4.59
CA ALA A 554 46.99 17.67 -5.47
C ALA A 554 47.80 18.38 -6.55
N VAL A 555 47.98 17.69 -7.68
CA VAL A 555 48.50 18.29 -8.90
C VAL A 555 47.64 19.53 -9.15
N GLU A 556 48.26 20.70 -9.09
CA GLU A 556 47.63 21.98 -9.36
C GLU A 556 47.24 21.99 -10.85
N GLY A 557 46.09 21.39 -11.16
CA GLY A 557 45.68 21.13 -12.52
C GLY A 557 45.19 22.40 -13.19
N LYS A 558 45.85 22.79 -14.29
CA LYS A 558 45.42 23.87 -15.18
C LYS A 558 45.36 23.31 -16.60
N ILE A 559 44.16 23.27 -17.19
CA ILE A 559 43.98 22.85 -18.59
C ILE A 559 43.81 24.10 -19.45
N THR A 560 44.75 24.34 -20.36
CA THR A 560 44.65 25.39 -21.39
C THR A 560 43.79 24.95 -22.57
N ARG A 561 43.34 25.92 -23.38
CA ARG A 561 42.59 25.67 -24.63
C ARG A 561 43.34 24.67 -25.50
N PRO A 562 42.69 23.58 -25.97
CA PRO A 562 43.36 22.57 -26.79
C PRO A 562 43.85 23.14 -28.12
N ASP A 563 45.09 22.82 -28.47
CA ASP A 563 45.65 23.15 -29.79
C ASP A 563 45.39 21.99 -30.77
N LEU A 564 44.32 22.12 -31.56
CA LEU A 564 43.88 21.17 -32.57
C LEU A 564 43.92 21.87 -33.95
N PRO A 565 44.97 21.69 -34.77
CA PRO A 565 45.04 22.31 -36.09
C PRO A 565 43.99 21.76 -37.06
N VAL A 566 43.65 22.54 -38.09
CA VAL A 566 42.77 22.08 -39.18
C VAL A 566 43.35 20.81 -39.81
N GLY A 567 42.50 19.80 -39.98
CA GLY A 567 42.90 18.45 -40.38
C GLY A 567 43.02 17.46 -39.22
N THR A 568 42.93 17.92 -37.96
CA THR A 568 42.93 17.01 -36.81
C THR A 568 41.76 16.03 -36.88
N GLU A 569 42.08 14.74 -36.80
CA GLU A 569 41.16 13.62 -36.80
C GLU A 569 41.22 12.89 -35.46
N LYS A 570 40.05 12.54 -34.91
CA LYS A 570 39.91 11.71 -33.71
C LYS A 570 38.94 10.57 -33.98
N ILE A 571 39.27 9.37 -33.53
CA ILE A 571 38.36 8.22 -33.54
C ILE A 571 37.94 7.92 -32.11
N PHE A 572 36.64 7.75 -31.88
CA PHE A 572 36.07 7.43 -30.58
C PHE A 572 35.35 6.09 -30.62
N ARG A 573 35.40 5.38 -29.48
CA ARG A 573 34.50 4.27 -29.16
C ARG A 573 33.36 4.86 -28.36
N GLU A 574 32.13 4.60 -28.79
CA GLU A 574 30.90 5.09 -28.16
C GLU A 574 30.04 3.89 -27.78
N GLN A 575 29.54 3.85 -26.55
CA GLN A 575 28.68 2.79 -26.06
C GLN A 575 27.34 3.39 -25.65
N VAL A 576 26.29 3.08 -26.43
CA VAL A 576 24.93 3.56 -26.22
C VAL A 576 24.05 2.40 -25.75
N ASP A 577 23.55 2.46 -24.52
CA ASP A 577 22.77 1.40 -23.85
C ASP A 577 23.40 0.01 -23.95
N GLY A 578 24.73 -0.05 -23.90
CA GLY A 578 25.51 -1.28 -23.96
C GLY A 578 25.93 -1.69 -25.37
N ASN A 579 25.36 -1.10 -26.43
CA ASN A 579 25.77 -1.35 -27.81
C ASN A 579 26.99 -0.50 -28.17
N GLU A 580 27.98 -1.12 -28.78
CA GLU A 580 29.25 -0.46 -29.09
C GLU A 580 29.31 0.00 -30.54
N PHE A 581 29.74 1.25 -30.73
CA PHE A 581 29.90 1.93 -32.00
C PHE A 581 31.27 2.61 -32.05
N THR A 582 31.69 2.98 -33.25
CA THR A 582 32.85 3.85 -33.45
C THR A 582 32.46 5.00 -34.35
N PHE A 583 32.95 6.19 -34.05
CA PHE A 583 32.73 7.36 -34.90
C PHE A 583 34.00 8.19 -35.06
N ARG A 584 34.04 8.95 -36.17
CA ARG A 584 35.15 9.82 -36.52
C ARG A 584 34.76 11.28 -36.29
N TRP A 585 35.64 12.02 -35.64
CA TRP A 585 35.56 13.45 -35.44
C TRP A 585 36.68 14.12 -36.24
N LEU A 586 36.37 15.15 -37.03
CA LEU A 586 37.30 15.82 -37.92
C LEU A 586 37.16 17.33 -37.80
N LYS A 587 38.28 18.04 -37.55
CA LYS A 587 38.33 19.51 -37.67
C LYS A 587 38.52 19.90 -39.14
N ASN A 588 37.41 20.12 -39.86
CA ASN A 588 37.42 20.38 -41.31
C ASN A 588 37.92 21.78 -41.67
N SER A 589 37.58 22.78 -40.84
CA SER A 589 38.11 24.15 -40.94
C SER A 589 38.17 24.80 -39.55
N GLU A 590 38.62 26.04 -39.43
CA GLU A 590 38.54 26.77 -38.15
C GLU A 590 37.10 27.01 -37.68
N ARG A 591 36.12 26.91 -38.59
CA ARG A 591 34.70 27.15 -38.31
C ARG A 591 33.81 25.94 -38.56
N GLU A 592 34.39 24.75 -38.76
CA GLU A 592 33.62 23.54 -39.03
C GLU A 592 34.26 22.29 -38.44
N ILE A 593 33.44 21.53 -37.71
CA ILE A 593 33.75 20.21 -37.17
C ILE A 593 32.76 19.20 -37.76
N ILE A 594 33.25 18.05 -38.21
CA ILE A 594 32.43 16.98 -38.79
C ILE A 594 32.49 15.75 -37.87
N ILE A 595 31.34 15.17 -37.56
CA ILE A 595 31.22 13.88 -36.86
C ILE A 595 30.58 12.86 -37.81
N GLU A 596 31.30 11.79 -38.11
CA GLU A 596 30.85 10.70 -39.00
C GLU A 596 30.60 9.44 -38.18
N ARG A 597 29.32 9.03 -38.11
CA ARG A 597 28.85 7.76 -37.54
C ARG A 597 28.44 6.82 -38.68
N ALA A 598 28.26 5.53 -38.38
CA ALA A 598 27.90 4.52 -39.40
C ALA A 598 26.64 4.88 -40.21
N ASN A 599 25.68 5.58 -39.60
CA ASN A 599 24.38 5.89 -40.20
C ASN A 599 24.07 7.39 -40.28
N GLN A 600 25.01 8.26 -39.91
CA GLN A 600 24.75 9.69 -39.74
C GLN A 600 26.04 10.51 -39.84
N THR A 601 25.97 11.66 -40.53
CA THR A 601 27.04 12.67 -40.52
C THR A 601 26.49 13.97 -39.95
N ILE A 602 27.20 14.57 -39.00
CA ILE A 602 26.83 15.83 -38.33
C ILE A 602 27.90 16.87 -38.61
N HIS A 603 27.50 18.02 -39.14
CA HIS A 603 28.35 19.19 -39.34
C HIS A 603 28.04 20.21 -38.25
N TYR A 604 29.03 20.58 -37.45
CA TYR A 604 28.95 21.66 -36.45
C TYR A 604 29.68 22.89 -36.99
N TYR A 605 28.99 24.02 -37.03
CA TYR A 605 29.51 25.30 -37.51
C TYR A 605 29.80 26.24 -36.34
N LEU A 606 31.00 26.81 -36.30
CA LEU A 606 31.46 27.68 -35.22
C LEU A 606 31.55 29.14 -35.67
N THR A 607 31.41 30.06 -34.73
CA THR A 607 31.71 31.48 -34.89
C THR A 607 33.23 31.73 -34.93
N GLU A 608 33.67 32.95 -35.22
CA GLU A 608 35.10 33.30 -35.24
C GLU A 608 35.77 33.16 -33.85
N ASP A 609 35.01 33.33 -32.78
CA ASP A 609 35.42 33.16 -31.39
C ASP A 609 35.28 31.70 -30.89
N GLY A 610 34.79 30.78 -31.74
CA GLY A 610 34.73 29.35 -31.44
C GLY A 610 33.45 28.87 -30.74
N ALA A 611 32.44 29.74 -30.60
CA ALA A 611 31.13 29.36 -30.10
C ALA A 611 30.35 28.56 -31.16
N LEU A 612 29.50 27.62 -30.74
CA LEU A 612 28.69 26.80 -31.63
C LEU A 612 27.48 27.58 -32.14
N GLU A 613 27.49 27.89 -33.44
CA GLU A 613 26.43 28.68 -34.11
C GLU A 613 25.27 27.78 -34.55
N LYS A 614 25.57 26.65 -35.18
CA LYS A 614 24.55 25.70 -35.67
C LYS A 614 25.12 24.32 -35.93
N TRP A 615 24.25 23.32 -36.02
CA TRP A 615 24.60 22.01 -36.55
C TRP A 615 23.61 21.52 -37.62
N VAL A 616 24.10 20.71 -38.55
CA VAL A 616 23.33 20.13 -39.65
C VAL A 616 23.59 18.64 -39.74
N SER A 617 22.53 17.83 -39.84
CA SER A 617 22.61 16.38 -40.02
C SER A 617 21.34 15.81 -40.63
N ASP A 618 21.45 14.99 -41.68
CA ASP A 618 20.36 14.17 -42.24
C ASP A 618 18.99 14.86 -42.34
N GLY A 619 18.92 15.99 -43.05
CA GLY A 619 17.68 16.75 -43.24
C GLY A 619 17.23 17.56 -42.01
N ARG A 620 18.07 17.63 -40.98
CA ARG A 620 17.87 18.43 -39.76
C ARG A 620 18.91 19.55 -39.69
N GLU A 621 18.47 20.74 -39.31
CA GLU A 621 19.34 21.88 -39.03
C GLU A 621 18.89 22.53 -37.72
N CYS A 622 19.79 22.70 -36.77
CA CYS A 622 19.53 23.45 -35.54
C CYS A 622 20.42 24.69 -35.50
N VAL A 623 19.81 25.86 -35.40
CA VAL A 623 20.49 27.17 -35.32
C VAL A 623 20.25 27.76 -33.93
N TYR A 624 21.33 28.07 -33.22
CA TYR A 624 21.26 28.72 -31.91
C TYR A 624 21.17 30.24 -32.11
N GLU A 625 20.14 30.88 -31.53
CA GLU A 625 19.99 32.34 -31.60
C GLU A 625 21.15 33.05 -30.89
N GLU A 626 21.57 32.48 -29.77
CA GLU A 626 22.78 32.84 -29.06
C GLU A 626 23.76 31.66 -29.17
N PRO A 627 24.86 31.78 -29.94
CA PRO A 627 25.83 30.69 -30.09
C PRO A 627 26.34 30.16 -28.75
N ILE A 628 26.45 28.83 -28.61
CA ILE A 628 26.87 28.19 -27.35
C ILE A 628 28.38 28.43 -27.17
N PRO A 629 28.81 29.14 -26.11
CA PRO A 629 30.21 29.51 -25.94
C PRO A 629 31.10 28.28 -25.69
N GLU A 630 32.36 28.38 -26.10
CA GLU A 630 33.36 27.38 -25.71
C GLU A 630 33.64 27.41 -24.19
N PRO A 631 34.22 26.33 -23.62
CA PRO A 631 34.66 26.34 -22.23
C PRO A 631 35.60 27.53 -21.95
N PRO A 632 35.48 28.20 -20.78
CA PRO A 632 36.23 29.41 -20.46
C PRO A 632 37.68 29.07 -20.07
N TYR A 633 38.52 28.74 -21.06
CA TYR A 633 39.91 28.39 -20.81
C TYR A 633 40.72 29.55 -20.19
N PRO A 634 41.75 29.28 -19.36
CA PRO A 634 42.15 27.95 -18.87
C PRO A 634 41.20 27.42 -17.79
N LEU A 635 40.95 26.11 -17.76
CA LEU A 635 40.11 25.45 -16.75
C LEU A 635 40.89 25.25 -15.45
N THR A 636 40.30 25.67 -14.34
CA THR A 636 40.83 25.57 -12.96
C THR A 636 39.74 25.03 -12.04
N ARG A 637 40.09 24.53 -10.85
CA ARG A 637 39.21 23.75 -9.95
C ARG A 637 37.89 24.42 -9.54
N ASP A 638 37.81 25.74 -9.59
CA ASP A 638 36.62 26.50 -9.19
C ASP A 638 35.86 27.13 -10.38
N LYS A 639 36.17 26.72 -11.62
CA LYS A 639 35.50 27.28 -12.80
C LYS A 639 34.16 26.59 -13.07
N SER A 640 33.13 27.42 -13.19
CA SER A 640 31.82 27.07 -13.74
C SER A 640 31.47 28.02 -14.88
N TRP A 641 30.63 27.56 -15.78
CA TRP A 641 29.98 28.39 -16.80
C TRP A 641 28.63 27.81 -17.16
N SER A 642 27.76 28.67 -17.65
CA SER A 642 26.41 28.30 -18.06
C SER A 642 26.03 29.03 -19.33
N HIS A 643 25.13 28.45 -20.09
CA HIS A 643 24.54 29.05 -21.26
C HIS A 643 23.03 28.84 -21.21
N ARG A 644 22.27 29.87 -21.52
CA ARG A 644 20.82 29.78 -21.73
C ARG A 644 20.52 30.54 -23.00
N GLY A 645 19.84 29.92 -23.93
CA GLY A 645 19.52 30.53 -25.22
C GLY A 645 18.36 29.82 -25.89
N ASN A 646 17.81 30.45 -26.91
CA ASN A 646 16.81 29.83 -27.77
C ASN A 646 17.49 29.22 -29.00
N PHE A 647 16.84 28.24 -29.60
CA PHE A 647 17.25 27.67 -30.88
C PHE A 647 16.06 27.42 -31.80
N THR A 648 16.35 27.40 -33.09
CA THR A 648 15.42 27.02 -34.15
C THR A 648 15.87 25.69 -34.74
N LEU A 649 15.04 24.65 -34.60
CA LEU A 649 15.28 23.32 -35.15
C LEU A 649 14.38 23.10 -36.38
N THR A 650 14.99 22.92 -37.55
CA THR A 650 14.30 22.55 -38.77
C THR A 650 14.49 21.05 -39.02
N VAL A 651 13.40 20.29 -39.14
CA VAL A 651 13.40 18.85 -39.46
C VAL A 651 12.59 18.64 -40.73
N GLU A 652 13.24 18.18 -41.81
CA GLU A 652 12.60 17.89 -43.10
C GLU A 652 11.75 19.05 -43.68
N GLY A 653 12.10 20.29 -43.32
CA GLY A 653 11.40 21.52 -43.74
C GLY A 653 10.38 22.07 -42.76
N THR A 654 10.09 21.37 -41.66
CA THR A 654 9.24 21.85 -40.57
C THR A 654 10.09 22.53 -39.49
N VAL A 655 9.67 23.71 -39.04
CA VAL A 655 10.42 24.54 -38.08
C VAL A 655 9.83 24.42 -36.68
N TYR A 656 10.69 24.13 -35.70
CA TYR A 656 10.38 24.05 -34.28
C TYR A 656 11.23 25.06 -33.51
N TYR A 657 10.68 25.57 -32.41
CA TYR A 657 11.37 26.50 -31.52
C TYR A 657 11.63 25.82 -30.17
N GLY A 658 12.80 26.06 -29.60
CA GLY A 658 13.17 25.51 -28.32
C GLY A 658 14.08 26.42 -27.49
N GLU A 659 14.21 26.05 -26.22
CA GLU A 659 15.13 26.66 -25.26
C GLU A 659 16.17 25.61 -24.86
N ILE A 660 17.43 26.03 -24.74
CA ILE A 660 18.53 25.23 -24.20
C ILE A 660 19.06 25.91 -22.94
N ILE A 661 19.28 25.12 -21.90
CA ILE A 661 19.92 25.53 -20.66
C ILE A 661 21.06 24.55 -20.41
N GLU A 662 22.28 25.05 -20.29
CA GLU A 662 23.48 24.26 -20.05
C GLU A 662 24.25 24.81 -18.86
N GLU A 663 24.70 23.93 -17.96
CA GLU A 663 25.52 24.22 -16.80
C GLU A 663 26.72 23.27 -16.75
N ASN A 664 27.90 23.85 -16.53
CA ASN A 664 29.17 23.14 -16.48
C ASN A 664 29.97 23.57 -15.25
N HIS A 665 30.67 22.62 -14.62
CA HIS A 665 31.61 22.90 -13.53
C HIS A 665 32.80 21.94 -13.51
N VAL A 666 34.01 22.46 -13.31
CA VAL A 666 35.24 21.65 -13.19
C VAL A 666 35.24 20.93 -11.83
N LYS A 667 35.00 19.63 -11.84
CA LYS A 667 34.89 18.80 -10.63
C LYS A 667 36.25 18.45 -10.02
N THR A 668 37.19 18.04 -10.86
CA THR A 668 38.55 17.64 -10.47
C THR A 668 39.48 17.58 -11.68
N PHE A 669 40.75 17.31 -11.44
CA PHE A 669 41.71 16.93 -12.48
C PHE A 669 42.15 15.49 -12.25
N GLU A 670 42.17 14.69 -13.31
CA GLU A 670 42.58 13.29 -13.24
C GLU A 670 43.22 12.83 -14.56
N ASN A 671 44.10 11.83 -14.46
CA ASN A 671 44.70 11.20 -15.61
C ASN A 671 43.73 10.17 -16.21
N ILE A 672 43.41 10.32 -17.50
CA ILE A 672 42.60 9.38 -18.26
C ILE A 672 43.50 8.63 -19.23
N VAL A 673 43.54 7.31 -19.09
CA VAL A 673 44.17 6.42 -20.07
C VAL A 673 43.16 6.24 -21.21
N ALA A 674 43.48 6.78 -22.38
CA ALA A 674 42.70 6.58 -23.60
C ALA A 674 43.08 5.26 -24.28
N GLU A 675 42.28 4.82 -25.24
CA GLU A 675 42.52 3.57 -25.98
C GLU A 675 43.61 3.69 -27.06
N ASP A 676 44.12 4.90 -27.28
CA ASP A 676 45.32 5.12 -28.09
C ASP A 676 46.62 4.75 -27.36
N GLY A 677 46.52 4.35 -26.09
CA GLY A 677 47.64 3.98 -25.23
C GLY A 677 48.30 5.16 -24.51
N ASN A 678 47.85 6.39 -24.75
CA ASN A 678 48.35 7.59 -24.08
C ASN A 678 47.55 7.88 -22.79
N THR A 679 48.24 8.53 -21.85
CA THR A 679 47.60 9.07 -20.64
C THR A 679 47.46 10.58 -20.79
N TYR A 680 46.23 11.07 -20.68
CA TYR A 680 45.91 12.48 -20.78
C TYR A 680 45.58 13.04 -19.40
N PHE A 681 46.21 14.14 -19.02
CA PHE A 681 45.82 14.89 -17.84
C PHE A 681 44.58 15.72 -18.17
N CYS A 682 43.45 15.38 -17.58
CA CYS A 682 42.15 15.93 -17.95
C CYS A 682 41.53 16.75 -16.81
N ALA A 683 40.83 17.82 -17.16
CA ALA A 683 39.79 18.38 -16.31
C ALA A 683 38.52 17.53 -16.46
N LYS A 684 38.00 17.00 -15.36
CA LYS A 684 36.69 16.36 -15.32
C LYS A 684 35.62 17.43 -15.12
N ILE A 685 34.73 17.57 -16.08
CA ILE A 685 33.67 18.58 -16.07
C ILE A 685 32.34 17.88 -15.84
N GLU A 686 31.63 18.31 -14.81
CA GLU A 686 30.24 17.93 -14.58
C GLU A 686 29.34 18.71 -15.54
N TYR A 687 28.47 18.00 -16.24
CA TYR A 687 27.65 18.51 -17.34
C TYR A 687 26.17 18.30 -17.04
N ASN A 688 25.39 19.37 -17.16
CA ASN A 688 23.94 19.32 -17.11
C ASN A 688 23.37 20.17 -18.25
N ARG A 689 22.56 19.57 -19.12
CA ARG A 689 21.86 20.28 -20.19
C ARG A 689 20.41 19.87 -20.22
N GLU A 690 19.53 20.86 -20.30
CA GLU A 690 18.10 20.70 -20.53
C GLU A 690 17.75 21.38 -21.85
N GLU A 691 17.09 20.65 -22.75
CA GLU A 691 16.52 21.18 -23.98
C GLU A 691 15.02 21.02 -23.96
N ILE A 692 14.29 22.08 -24.25
CA ILE A 692 12.83 22.10 -24.29
C ILE A 692 12.41 22.51 -25.69
N THR A 693 11.61 21.70 -26.37
CA THR A 693 11.10 21.97 -27.72
C THR A 693 9.60 21.72 -27.77
N LEU A 694 8.84 22.60 -28.41
CA LEU A 694 7.41 22.39 -28.65
C LEU A 694 7.21 21.76 -30.03
N VAL A 695 6.68 20.53 -30.09
CA VAL A 695 6.45 19.76 -31.33
C VAL A 695 4.96 19.39 -31.38
N ASP A 696 4.20 19.92 -32.35
CA ASP A 696 2.77 19.63 -32.52
C ASP A 696 1.93 19.79 -31.22
N GLU A 697 2.14 20.89 -30.49
CA GLU A 697 1.53 21.20 -29.18
C GLU A 697 1.99 20.32 -28.00
N VAL A 698 2.92 19.40 -28.22
CA VAL A 698 3.51 18.53 -27.19
C VAL A 698 4.86 19.08 -26.72
N LEU A 699 5.04 19.16 -25.40
CA LEU A 699 6.29 19.62 -24.79
C LEU A 699 7.30 18.47 -24.74
N MET A 700 8.31 18.53 -25.61
CA MET A 700 9.44 17.59 -25.60
C MET A 700 10.56 18.18 -24.75
N LYS A 701 11.05 17.42 -23.77
CA LYS A 701 12.18 17.82 -22.92
C LYS A 701 13.26 16.75 -22.89
N VAL A 702 14.51 17.15 -23.12
CA VAL A 702 15.69 16.27 -23.12
C VAL A 702 16.67 16.75 -22.06
N ASN A 703 16.93 15.90 -21.06
CA ASN A 703 17.84 16.22 -19.96
C ASN A 703 19.08 15.33 -20.05
N VAL A 704 20.23 15.93 -20.36
CA VAL A 704 21.54 15.29 -20.42
C VAL A 704 22.30 15.61 -19.14
N THR A 705 22.66 14.57 -18.38
CA THR A 705 23.44 14.72 -17.14
C THR A 705 24.64 13.79 -17.18
N GLY A 706 25.83 14.25 -16.76
CA GLY A 706 26.99 13.38 -16.67
C GLY A 706 28.31 14.10 -16.55
N ASN A 707 29.39 13.49 -17.06
CA ASN A 707 30.73 14.07 -17.03
C ASN A 707 31.43 13.92 -18.37
N TYR A 708 32.29 14.88 -18.72
CA TYR A 708 33.25 14.75 -19.81
C TYR A 708 34.63 15.22 -19.37
N TRP A 709 35.65 14.72 -20.06
CA TRP A 709 37.05 14.92 -19.71
C TRP A 709 37.79 15.64 -20.82
N ILE A 710 38.34 16.82 -20.51
CA ILE A 710 39.10 17.64 -21.47
C ILE A 710 40.56 17.70 -21.08
N ALA A 711 41.44 17.39 -22.03
CA ALA A 711 42.88 17.57 -21.95
C ALA A 711 43.36 18.69 -22.87
N SER A 712 44.45 19.36 -22.50
CA SER A 712 45.06 20.41 -23.34
C SER A 712 45.64 19.86 -24.64
N GLU A 713 46.04 18.58 -24.66
CA GLU A 713 46.65 17.97 -25.82
C GLU A 713 45.63 17.44 -26.84
N ALA A 714 44.43 17.06 -26.40
CA ALA A 714 43.46 16.31 -27.23
C ALA A 714 42.02 16.88 -27.26
N GLY A 715 41.72 17.87 -26.42
CA GLY A 715 40.34 18.29 -26.17
C GLY A 715 39.59 17.19 -25.42
N THR A 716 38.35 16.90 -25.83
CA THR A 716 37.57 15.81 -25.23
C THR A 716 38.25 14.45 -25.43
N VAL A 717 38.53 13.76 -24.32
CA VAL A 717 39.15 12.42 -24.28
C VAL A 717 38.13 11.35 -23.91
N LYS A 718 37.17 11.69 -23.03
CA LYS A 718 36.15 10.77 -22.53
C LYS A 718 34.84 11.52 -22.24
N GLN A 719 33.71 10.82 -22.32
CA GLN A 719 32.38 11.29 -21.93
C GLN A 719 31.58 10.14 -21.31
N GLU A 720 30.75 10.47 -20.32
CA GLU A 720 29.79 9.57 -19.67
C GLU A 720 28.51 10.35 -19.39
N PHE A 721 27.51 10.21 -20.25
CA PHE A 721 26.24 10.93 -20.18
C PHE A 721 25.05 9.98 -19.97
N LEU A 722 24.05 10.52 -19.29
CA LEU A 722 22.75 9.94 -19.08
C LEU A 722 21.70 10.90 -19.65
N ILE A 723 21.05 10.49 -20.72
CA ILE A 723 20.08 11.29 -21.47
C ILE A 723 18.67 10.80 -21.11
N ARG A 724 17.82 11.69 -20.62
CA ARG A 724 16.42 11.41 -20.27
C ARG A 724 15.50 12.17 -21.21
N TYR A 725 14.50 11.47 -21.73
CA TYR A 725 13.49 12.04 -22.62
C TYR A 725 12.16 12.14 -21.88
N TYR A 726 11.51 13.30 -22.01
CA TYR A 726 10.22 13.61 -21.44
C TYR A 726 9.27 14.13 -22.51
N MET A 727 8.00 13.77 -22.40
CA MET A 727 6.90 14.23 -23.24
C MET A 727 5.77 14.71 -22.32
N ASP A 728 5.43 16.00 -22.36
CA ASP A 728 4.49 16.66 -21.42
C ASP A 728 4.82 16.37 -19.94
N ASP A 729 6.11 16.50 -19.59
CA ASP A 729 6.69 16.18 -18.29
C ASP A 729 6.55 14.70 -17.84
N VAL A 730 6.07 13.82 -18.72
CA VAL A 730 6.08 12.37 -18.51
C VAL A 730 7.39 11.78 -19.02
N PHE A 731 8.09 11.02 -18.19
CA PHE A 731 9.31 10.31 -18.58
C PHE A 731 8.98 9.23 -19.63
N VAL A 732 9.63 9.28 -20.79
CA VAL A 732 9.38 8.35 -21.92
C VAL A 732 10.58 7.49 -22.30
N GLY A 733 11.80 7.86 -21.89
CA GLY A 733 12.99 7.08 -22.24
C GLY A 733 14.27 7.54 -21.53
N LEU A 734 15.25 6.63 -21.51
CA LEU A 734 16.58 6.84 -20.95
C LEU A 734 17.61 6.21 -21.87
N GLU A 735 18.70 6.93 -22.11
CA GLU A 735 19.86 6.45 -22.86
C GLU A 735 21.13 6.71 -22.04
N ARG A 736 22.00 5.70 -21.94
CA ARG A 736 23.36 5.82 -21.39
C ARG A 736 24.37 5.87 -22.52
N ASP A 737 25.10 6.97 -22.61
CA ASP A 737 26.13 7.19 -23.63
C ASP A 737 27.51 7.33 -22.98
N VAL A 738 28.43 6.44 -23.32
CA VAL A 738 29.82 6.47 -22.84
C VAL A 738 30.76 6.48 -24.03
N MET A 739 31.63 7.48 -24.11
CA MET A 739 32.59 7.63 -25.20
C MET A 739 34.03 7.70 -24.67
N ILE A 740 34.98 7.08 -25.36
CA ILE A 740 36.42 7.19 -25.07
C ILE A 740 37.25 7.29 -26.37
N LEU A 741 38.32 8.10 -26.32
CA LEU A 741 39.24 8.32 -27.44
C LEU A 741 40.04 7.06 -27.77
N ILE A 742 40.00 6.62 -29.03
CA ILE A 742 40.76 5.48 -29.58
C ILE A 742 42.03 5.94 -30.29
N SER A 743 41.97 7.07 -31.00
CA SER A 743 43.15 7.64 -31.64
C SER A 743 42.96 9.12 -31.94
N ILE A 744 44.06 9.86 -31.97
CA ILE A 744 44.12 11.25 -32.43
C ILE A 744 45.28 11.41 -33.41
N ARG A 745 45.02 12.07 -34.54
CA ARG A 745 46.02 12.48 -35.54
C ARG A 745 45.84 13.97 -35.77
N LYS A 746 46.80 14.78 -35.30
CA LYS A 746 46.83 16.23 -35.52
C LYS A 746 47.30 16.59 -36.91
#